data_AF-A0A2U1MT20-F1
#
_entry.id   AF-A0A2U1MT20-F1
#
_cell.length_a   1.000
_cell.length_b   1.000
_cell.length_c   1.000
_cell.angle_alpha   90.00
_cell.angle_beta   90.00
_cell.angle_gamma   90.00
#
_symmetry.space_group_name_H-M   'P 1'
#
loop_
_entity.id
_entity.type
_entity.pdbx_description
1 polymer ?
#
loop_
_entity_poly.entity_id
_entity_poly.type
_entity_poly.pdbx_seq_one_letter_code
_entity_poly.pdbx_strand_id
1 'polypeptide(L)'
;MVVTTSTNAVDNPVDENIRAYVDSAIRSVNERIETMSRSLDEILLFHTQYASRTNSREGSSRFSRMNSEIARMFYSSGLAFSLAKNPYYIRSYTRAANSKHLAGYVPPGYNALRTSLLAKARRHIEGLLEPLKTAWMGKGVSIVSDGWTDAQRRPLINFMAASEGGPMFLSVVNCEGEYKDKYFICNLLKEFILSVGPQNVVQVITDNAPVCRSAGLLIENQFPHIFWTPYVVHTLNLALKNIYAAKNTQSNAETYEECSWITEVIGDVMAIKNFIVNHSMRLSMFNANSQLKLLSVAETRFASSIIMLKRFKLIKQGLLNMVVSPNWANYREDDVQKASFVKEKILHDLWWDNIDYIIAFTEPIYEMLRKADTDKPCLHLVYDWWDSMIENVKVVIYRYEGKKEEDVSPFYSIVHNILVDRWAKSNTPLHCLAHSLNPRYYSEEWLKESPNRLPPHRDKEIFDERLKCFKKYFPSEVERKVIAAEFAKFSGAVREFACTDSISNRRYLDPDLWWITYGSSTPMLQNLALKLLGQPCSSSCCERNWSTYSFINSLLRNKITPQRGEDLVFVHSNLRLLSRQSPEYTKGESNMWDLGADGFDTLDDVGILGMADLSLDEPKWKPCYSQPMIQLMLMMKISLASWL
;
A
#
# COMPACT_ATOMS: atom_id res chain seq x y z
N MET A 1 -70.31 18.48 19.39
CA MET A 1 -71.51 19.13 18.80
C MET A 1 -72.07 20.08 19.85
N VAL A 2 -71.77 21.37 19.74
CA VAL A 2 -72.43 22.42 20.54
C VAL A 2 -73.69 22.81 19.77
N VAL A 3 -74.87 22.63 20.37
CA VAL A 3 -76.16 22.98 19.78
C VAL A 3 -76.48 24.43 20.16
N THR A 4 -76.46 25.34 19.21
CA THR A 4 -76.96 26.71 19.37
C THR A 4 -78.34 26.81 18.72
N THR A 5 -79.38 27.02 19.54
CA THR A 5 -80.72 27.39 19.07
C THR A 5 -80.92 28.89 19.30
N SER A 6 -81.17 29.64 18.24
CA SER A 6 -81.58 31.04 18.32
C SER A 6 -83.08 31.11 18.57
N THR A 7 -83.50 31.87 19.58
CA THR A 7 -84.91 32.26 19.75
C THR A 7 -85.00 33.74 20.08
N ASN A 8 -85.68 34.48 19.20
CA ASN A 8 -86.04 35.89 19.37
C ASN A 8 -87.13 36.04 20.43
N ALA A 9 -87.08 37.17 21.14
CA ALA A 9 -87.81 37.50 22.35
C ALA A 9 -89.34 37.58 22.21
N VAL A 10 -90.04 37.08 23.24
CA VAL A 10 -91.30 37.63 23.78
C VAL A 10 -91.25 37.45 25.31
N ASP A 11 -91.32 38.56 26.05
CA ASP A 11 -91.26 38.61 27.51
C ASP A 11 -92.42 37.84 28.17
N ASN A 12 -92.10 36.81 28.96
CA ASN A 12 -93.05 36.22 29.91
C ASN A 12 -92.28 35.68 31.15
N PRO A 13 -92.62 36.07 32.40
CA PRO A 13 -91.78 35.81 33.59
C PRO A 13 -91.75 34.34 34.06
N VAL A 14 -92.42 33.43 33.35
CA VAL A 14 -92.50 31.98 33.67
C VAL A 14 -91.35 31.19 33.01
N ASP A 15 -90.60 31.80 32.09
CA ASP A 15 -89.60 31.12 31.23
C ASP A 15 -88.17 31.13 31.81
N GLU A 16 -87.86 32.04 32.75
CA GLU A 16 -86.50 32.23 33.28
C GLU A 16 -86.05 31.09 34.20
N ASN A 17 -86.95 30.53 35.01
CA ASN A 17 -86.62 29.42 35.92
C ASN A 17 -86.41 28.09 35.18
N ILE A 18 -87.12 27.86 34.07
CA ILE A 18 -86.97 26.65 33.26
C ILE A 18 -85.66 26.72 32.47
N ARG A 19 -85.34 27.88 31.87
CA ARG A 19 -84.02 28.09 31.23
C ARG A 19 -82.87 27.89 32.20
N ALA A 20 -82.94 28.45 33.40
CA ALA A 20 -81.89 28.28 34.41
C ALA A 20 -81.67 26.80 34.80
N TYR A 21 -82.75 26.02 34.93
CA TYR A 21 -82.66 24.59 35.24
C TYR A 21 -82.07 23.78 34.07
N VAL A 22 -82.50 24.05 32.84
CA VAL A 22 -81.98 23.40 31.64
C VAL A 22 -80.50 23.73 31.42
N ASP A 23 -80.09 24.99 31.61
CA ASP A 23 -78.69 25.40 31.49
C ASP A 23 -77.79 24.83 32.59
N SER A 24 -78.34 24.57 33.79
CA SER A 24 -77.62 23.87 34.85
C SER A 24 -77.43 22.39 34.52
N ALA A 25 -78.47 21.72 34.00
CA ALA A 25 -78.39 20.33 33.59
C ALA A 25 -77.43 20.13 32.41
N ILE A 26 -77.46 21.03 31.41
CA ILE A 26 -76.53 21.00 30.26
C ILE A 26 -75.09 21.20 30.73
N ARG A 27 -74.82 22.12 31.66
CA ARG A 27 -73.49 22.31 32.24
C ARG A 27 -72.98 21.06 32.96
N SER A 28 -73.83 20.43 33.78
CA SER A 28 -73.45 19.20 34.49
C SER A 28 -73.15 18.03 33.54
N VAL A 29 -73.92 17.89 32.45
CA VAL A 29 -73.66 16.87 31.42
C VAL A 29 -72.37 17.17 30.66
N ASN A 30 -72.12 18.43 30.31
CA ASN A 30 -70.90 18.82 29.61
C ASN A 30 -69.64 18.61 30.48
N GLU A 31 -69.69 18.91 31.78
CA GLU A 31 -68.59 18.61 32.71
C GLU A 31 -68.30 17.11 32.78
N ARG A 32 -69.34 16.26 32.80
CA ARG A 32 -69.17 14.80 32.80
C ARG A 32 -68.57 14.29 31.49
N ILE A 33 -68.97 14.86 30.35
CA ILE A 33 -68.40 14.52 29.03
C ILE A 33 -66.93 14.94 28.96
N GLU A 34 -66.57 16.14 29.41
CA GLU A 34 -65.17 16.59 29.44
C GLU A 34 -64.32 15.71 30.37
N THR A 35 -64.86 15.30 31.52
CA THR A 35 -64.15 14.43 32.45
C THR A 35 -63.90 13.05 31.82
N MET A 36 -64.90 12.46 31.15
CA MET A 36 -64.72 11.21 30.41
C MET A 36 -63.73 11.34 29.25
N SER A 37 -63.75 12.46 28.53
CA SER A 37 -62.81 12.72 27.43
C SER A 37 -61.36 12.79 27.93
N ARG A 38 -61.11 13.51 29.05
CA ARG A 38 -59.77 13.60 29.65
C ARG A 38 -59.26 12.23 30.12
N SER A 39 -60.11 11.40 30.72
CA SER A 39 -59.72 10.04 31.12
C SER A 39 -59.39 9.15 29.92
N LEU A 40 -60.11 9.29 28.80
CA LEU A 40 -59.80 8.55 27.56
C LEU A 40 -58.46 9.01 26.94
N ASP A 41 -58.18 10.31 26.94
CA ASP A 41 -56.92 10.87 26.44
C ASP A 41 -55.73 10.41 27.30
N GLU A 42 -55.88 10.36 28.63
CA GLU A 42 -54.84 9.84 29.53
C GLU A 42 -54.55 8.35 29.31
N ILE A 43 -55.60 7.54 29.09
CA ILE A 43 -55.46 6.10 28.77
C ILE A 43 -54.76 5.91 27.42
N LEU A 44 -55.12 6.70 26.41
CA LEU A 44 -54.50 6.64 25.08
C LEU A 44 -53.03 7.08 25.13
N LEU A 45 -52.72 8.11 25.91
CA LEU A 45 -51.34 8.57 26.13
C LEU A 45 -50.51 7.51 26.86
N PHE A 46 -51.07 6.87 27.89
CA PHE A 46 -50.41 5.79 28.62
C PHE A 46 -50.11 4.59 27.72
N HIS A 47 -51.06 4.14 26.90
CA HIS A 47 -50.83 3.05 25.96
C HIS A 47 -49.80 3.41 24.87
N THR A 48 -49.80 4.65 24.39
CA THR A 48 -48.82 5.14 23.40
C THR A 48 -47.40 5.22 24.00
N GLN A 49 -47.28 5.73 25.22
CA GLN A 49 -46.00 5.78 25.96
C GLN A 49 -45.50 4.38 26.36
N TYR A 50 -46.41 3.47 26.71
CA TYR A 50 -46.07 2.08 27.00
C TYR A 50 -45.59 1.35 25.75
N ALA A 51 -46.31 1.46 24.62
CA ALA A 51 -45.94 0.86 23.33
C ALA A 51 -44.60 1.39 22.78
N SER A 52 -44.29 2.67 22.98
CA SER A 52 -42.99 3.25 22.60
C SER A 52 -41.85 2.80 23.52
N ARG A 53 -42.09 2.63 24.83
CA ARG A 53 -41.11 2.08 25.79
C ARG A 53 -40.86 0.58 25.63
N THR A 54 -41.87 -0.21 25.26
CA THR A 54 -41.69 -1.64 24.94
C THR A 54 -40.96 -1.83 23.62
N ASN A 55 -41.31 -1.05 22.58
CA ASN A 55 -40.59 -1.08 21.30
C ASN A 55 -39.12 -0.67 21.41
N SER A 56 -38.77 0.31 22.28
CA SER A 56 -37.38 0.72 22.47
C SER A 56 -36.55 -0.29 23.28
N ARG A 57 -37.13 -0.92 24.31
CA ARG A 57 -36.50 -2.02 25.08
C ARG A 57 -36.35 -3.30 24.24
N GLU A 58 -37.37 -3.68 23.48
CA GLU A 58 -37.29 -4.83 22.56
C GLU A 58 -36.31 -4.58 21.43
N GLY A 59 -36.27 -3.38 20.85
CA GLY A 59 -35.27 -3.01 19.84
C GLY A 59 -33.84 -3.14 20.37
N SER A 60 -33.58 -2.62 21.58
CA SER A 60 -32.29 -2.75 22.26
C SER A 60 -31.90 -4.21 22.54
N SER A 61 -32.86 -5.04 22.97
CA SER A 61 -32.65 -6.48 23.21
C SER A 61 -32.38 -7.27 21.91
N ARG A 62 -33.08 -6.96 20.81
CA ARG A 62 -32.89 -7.62 19.50
C ARG A 62 -31.51 -7.29 18.89
N PHE A 63 -31.08 -6.03 18.97
CA PHE A 63 -29.72 -5.65 18.54
C PHE A 63 -28.64 -6.32 19.40
N SER A 64 -28.84 -6.41 20.71
CA SER A 64 -27.92 -7.10 21.62
C SER A 64 -27.78 -8.59 21.30
N ARG A 65 -28.88 -9.27 20.99
CA ARG A 65 -28.86 -10.69 20.58
C ARG A 65 -28.11 -10.89 19.26
N MET A 66 -28.39 -10.07 18.24
CA MET A 66 -27.69 -10.14 16.95
C MET A 66 -26.19 -9.91 17.12
N ASN A 67 -25.79 -8.90 17.88
CA ASN A 67 -24.38 -8.63 18.19
C ASN A 67 -23.72 -9.82 18.92
N SER A 68 -24.44 -10.49 19.83
CA SER A 68 -23.94 -11.68 20.52
C SER A 68 -23.72 -12.87 19.57
N GLU A 69 -24.62 -13.10 18.62
CA GLU A 69 -24.48 -14.16 17.62
C GLU A 69 -23.31 -13.88 16.65
N ILE A 70 -23.19 -12.62 16.20
CA ILE A 70 -22.05 -12.15 15.43
C ILE A 70 -20.74 -12.35 16.19
N ALA A 71 -20.66 -11.92 17.45
CA ALA A 71 -19.45 -12.08 18.26
C ALA A 71 -19.07 -13.56 18.42
N ARG A 72 -20.05 -14.44 18.68
CA ARG A 72 -19.82 -15.89 18.73
C ARG A 72 -19.29 -16.45 17.42
N MET A 73 -19.71 -15.94 16.26
CA MET A 73 -19.15 -16.34 14.97
C MET A 73 -17.66 -16.00 14.88
N PHE A 74 -17.25 -14.79 15.27
CA PHE A 74 -15.83 -14.40 15.28
C PHE A 74 -15.00 -15.28 16.22
N TYR A 75 -15.46 -15.46 17.46
CA TYR A 75 -14.72 -16.22 18.47
C TYR A 75 -14.65 -17.72 18.16
N SER A 76 -15.76 -18.33 17.73
CA SER A 76 -15.79 -19.77 17.45
C SER A 76 -15.06 -20.15 16.17
N SER A 77 -15.00 -19.25 15.20
CA SER A 77 -14.35 -19.49 13.90
C SER A 77 -12.94 -18.92 13.81
N GLY A 78 -12.46 -18.21 14.84
CA GLY A 78 -11.14 -17.58 14.85
C GLY A 78 -10.97 -16.51 13.77
N LEU A 79 -12.03 -15.74 13.49
CA LEU A 79 -11.97 -14.67 12.49
C LEU A 79 -11.24 -13.45 13.06
N ALA A 80 -10.36 -12.85 12.26
CA ALA A 80 -9.73 -11.58 12.61
C ALA A 80 -10.77 -10.48 12.80
N PHE A 81 -10.62 -9.64 13.82
CA PHE A 81 -11.54 -8.54 14.12
C PHE A 81 -11.55 -7.49 13.00
N SER A 82 -10.46 -7.34 12.27
CA SER A 82 -10.35 -6.50 11.08
C SER A 82 -11.41 -6.82 10.00
N LEU A 83 -11.92 -8.05 9.95
CA LEU A 83 -13.04 -8.41 9.06
C LEU A 83 -14.29 -7.56 9.32
N ALA A 84 -14.51 -7.07 10.54
CA ALA A 84 -15.64 -6.20 10.86
C ALA A 84 -15.59 -4.84 10.13
N LYS A 85 -14.40 -4.39 9.72
CA LYS A 85 -14.20 -3.18 8.90
C LYS A 85 -14.52 -3.43 7.42
N ASN A 86 -14.68 -4.68 7.00
CA ASN A 86 -14.93 -5.02 5.60
C ASN A 86 -16.30 -4.48 5.13
N PRO A 87 -16.37 -3.72 4.03
CA PRO A 87 -17.61 -3.10 3.61
C PRO A 87 -18.66 -4.12 3.15
N TYR A 88 -18.27 -5.31 2.68
CA TYR A 88 -19.21 -6.39 2.36
C TYR A 88 -19.79 -7.04 3.60
N TYR A 89 -19.01 -7.13 4.69
CA TYR A 89 -19.51 -7.57 5.99
C TYR A 89 -20.61 -6.62 6.47
N ILE A 90 -20.30 -5.32 6.60
CA ILE A 90 -21.25 -4.30 7.06
C ILE A 90 -22.51 -4.27 6.19
N ARG A 91 -22.34 -4.16 4.86
CA ARG A 91 -23.48 -4.07 3.93
C ARG A 91 -24.37 -5.31 3.94
N SER A 92 -23.80 -6.50 4.18
CA SER A 92 -24.60 -7.74 4.20
C SER A 92 -25.60 -7.75 5.36
N TYR A 93 -25.15 -7.44 6.58
CA TYR A 93 -26.01 -7.36 7.77
C TYR A 93 -26.98 -6.19 7.67
N THR A 94 -26.52 -5.01 7.28
CA THR A 94 -27.38 -3.83 7.11
C THR A 94 -28.51 -4.10 6.11
N ARG A 95 -28.19 -4.75 4.97
CA ARG A 95 -29.20 -5.10 3.97
C ARG A 95 -30.17 -6.18 4.45
N ALA A 96 -29.67 -7.19 5.16
CA ALA A 96 -30.52 -8.24 5.71
C ALA A 96 -31.47 -7.71 6.79
N ALA A 97 -30.97 -6.86 7.70
CA ALA A 97 -31.76 -6.29 8.79
C ALA A 97 -32.82 -5.28 8.32
N ASN A 98 -32.50 -4.49 7.29
CA ASN A 98 -33.36 -3.37 6.86
C ASN A 98 -34.30 -3.73 5.69
N SER A 99 -34.20 -4.93 5.10
CA SER A 99 -35.02 -5.30 3.94
C SER A 99 -36.29 -6.06 4.35
N LYS A 100 -37.46 -5.47 4.09
CA LYS A 100 -38.76 -6.13 4.27
C LYS A 100 -38.97 -7.30 3.29
N HIS A 101 -38.24 -7.33 2.17
CA HIS A 101 -38.36 -8.35 1.12
C HIS A 101 -37.46 -9.57 1.34
N LEU A 102 -36.68 -9.61 2.42
CA LEU A 102 -35.78 -10.73 2.76
C LEU A 102 -36.27 -11.57 3.94
N ALA A 103 -37.56 -11.50 4.27
CA ALA A 103 -38.16 -12.36 5.29
C ALA A 103 -37.95 -13.85 4.94
N GLY A 104 -37.31 -14.61 5.84
CA GLY A 104 -36.99 -16.02 5.62
C GLY A 104 -35.71 -16.28 4.78
N TYR A 105 -34.94 -15.23 4.46
CA TYR A 105 -33.66 -15.41 3.76
C TYR A 105 -32.67 -16.23 4.58
N VAL A 106 -32.03 -17.22 3.94
CA VAL A 106 -30.97 -18.03 4.51
C VAL A 106 -29.65 -17.67 3.83
N PRO A 107 -28.58 -17.34 4.57
CA PRO A 107 -27.27 -17.08 3.99
C PRO A 107 -26.74 -18.25 3.15
N PRO A 108 -25.86 -17.99 2.17
CA PRO A 108 -25.35 -19.04 1.29
C PRO A 108 -24.58 -20.12 2.05
N GLY A 109 -24.82 -21.38 1.70
CA GLY A 109 -24.09 -22.51 2.27
C GLY A 109 -22.66 -22.69 1.72
N TYR A 110 -21.88 -23.54 2.37
CA TYR A 110 -20.47 -23.83 2.08
C TYR A 110 -20.17 -24.10 0.59
N ASN A 111 -20.97 -24.96 -0.05
CA ASN A 111 -20.74 -25.32 -1.45
C ASN A 111 -21.04 -24.18 -2.41
N ALA A 112 -22.07 -23.36 -2.16
CA ALA A 112 -22.39 -22.23 -3.00
C ALA A 112 -21.26 -21.18 -2.99
N LEU A 113 -20.73 -20.87 -1.80
CA LEU A 113 -19.62 -19.92 -1.62
C LEU A 113 -18.36 -20.30 -2.40
N ARG A 114 -18.03 -21.59 -2.47
CA ARG A 114 -16.79 -22.08 -3.13
C ARG A 114 -16.97 -22.47 -4.60
N THR A 115 -18.20 -22.37 -5.15
CA THR A 115 -18.51 -22.76 -6.53
C THR A 115 -19.30 -21.68 -7.26
N SER A 116 -20.62 -21.76 -7.28
CA SER A 116 -21.50 -20.91 -8.09
C SER A 116 -21.41 -19.43 -7.76
N LEU A 117 -21.29 -19.07 -6.48
CA LEU A 117 -21.15 -17.68 -6.07
C LEU A 117 -19.75 -17.13 -6.36
N LEU A 118 -18.72 -17.95 -6.24
CA LEU A 118 -17.36 -17.57 -6.64
C LEU A 118 -17.28 -17.30 -8.14
N ALA A 119 -17.83 -18.20 -8.96
CA ALA A 119 -17.89 -18.03 -10.42
C ALA A 119 -18.75 -16.81 -10.82
N LYS A 120 -19.82 -16.52 -10.08
CA LYS A 120 -20.62 -15.29 -10.28
C LYS A 120 -19.84 -14.04 -9.89
N ALA A 121 -19.13 -14.07 -8.77
CA ALA A 121 -18.30 -12.96 -8.31
C ALA A 121 -17.17 -12.66 -9.30
N ARG A 122 -16.46 -13.69 -9.77
CA ARG A 122 -15.41 -13.56 -10.78
C ARG A 122 -15.94 -12.86 -12.04
N ARG A 123 -17.01 -13.36 -12.64
CA ARG A 123 -17.64 -12.73 -13.83
C ARG A 123 -18.10 -11.30 -13.59
N HIS A 124 -18.66 -11.04 -12.41
CA HIS A 124 -19.07 -9.68 -12.05
C HIS A 124 -17.89 -8.73 -11.99
N ILE A 125 -16.79 -9.14 -11.35
CA ILE A 125 -15.57 -8.36 -11.23
C ILE A 125 -14.89 -8.18 -12.59
N GLU A 126 -14.86 -9.21 -13.44
CA GLU A 126 -14.37 -9.09 -14.82
C GLU A 126 -15.07 -7.95 -15.56
N GLY A 127 -16.40 -7.83 -15.43
CA GLY A 127 -17.15 -6.70 -16.00
C GLY A 127 -16.82 -5.35 -15.36
N LEU A 128 -16.54 -5.30 -14.05
CA LEU A 128 -16.13 -4.06 -13.37
C LEU A 128 -14.72 -3.60 -13.73
N LEU A 129 -13.85 -4.52 -14.18
CA LEU A 129 -12.48 -4.20 -14.59
C LEU A 129 -12.40 -3.67 -16.03
N GLU A 130 -13.45 -3.84 -16.83
CA GLU A 130 -13.44 -3.48 -18.26
C GLU A 130 -13.14 -1.99 -18.53
N PRO A 131 -13.63 -1.02 -17.73
CA PRO A 131 -13.22 0.38 -17.87
C PRO A 131 -11.71 0.59 -17.68
N LEU A 132 -11.08 -0.14 -16.76
CA LEU A 132 -9.64 -0.07 -16.53
C LEU A 132 -8.88 -0.66 -17.72
N LYS A 133 -9.37 -1.78 -18.29
CA LYS A 133 -8.76 -2.39 -19.49
C LYS A 133 -8.86 -1.48 -20.71
N THR A 134 -10.00 -0.83 -20.90
CA THR A 134 -10.22 0.11 -22.01
C THR A 134 -9.29 1.31 -21.93
N ALA A 135 -8.99 1.79 -20.72
CA ALA A 135 -8.06 2.91 -20.50
C ALA A 135 -6.61 2.60 -20.92
N TRP A 136 -6.21 1.32 -20.99
CA TRP A 136 -4.84 0.93 -21.38
C TRP A 136 -4.46 1.36 -22.79
N MET A 137 -5.42 1.59 -23.69
CA MET A 137 -5.12 2.10 -25.03
C MET A 137 -4.47 3.49 -25.00
N GLY A 138 -4.91 4.36 -24.10
CA GLY A 138 -4.38 5.72 -23.94
C GLY A 138 -3.33 5.85 -22.83
N LYS A 139 -3.42 5.03 -21.78
CA LYS A 139 -2.53 5.10 -20.60
C LYS A 139 -1.39 4.08 -20.62
N GLY A 140 -1.43 3.11 -21.53
CA GLY A 140 -0.49 2.00 -21.57
C GLY A 140 -0.62 1.06 -20.36
N VAL A 141 0.00 -0.11 -20.45
CA VAL A 141 0.04 -1.07 -19.35
C VAL A 141 1.35 -1.85 -19.35
N SER A 142 1.86 -2.13 -18.16
CA SER A 142 2.99 -3.02 -17.93
C SER A 142 2.48 -4.41 -17.55
N ILE A 143 2.98 -5.44 -18.22
CA ILE A 143 2.76 -6.82 -17.78
C ILE A 143 3.87 -7.16 -16.79
N VAL A 144 3.48 -7.56 -15.60
CA VAL A 144 4.38 -7.83 -14.48
C VAL A 144 4.26 -9.29 -14.12
N SER A 145 5.38 -9.97 -13.93
CA SER A 145 5.41 -11.38 -13.57
C SER A 145 6.50 -11.69 -12.56
N ASP A 146 6.19 -12.59 -11.65
CA ASP A 146 7.11 -13.13 -10.67
C ASP A 146 6.90 -14.64 -10.51
N GLY A 147 7.90 -15.33 -9.99
CA GLY A 147 7.86 -16.77 -9.72
C GLY A 147 7.81 -17.06 -8.23
N TRP A 148 6.99 -18.03 -7.83
CA TRP A 148 6.93 -18.49 -6.44
C TRP A 148 6.75 -20.01 -6.36
N THR A 149 7.05 -20.57 -5.20
CA THR A 149 6.85 -21.99 -4.92
C THR A 149 5.93 -22.13 -3.73
N ASP A 150 4.82 -22.85 -3.89
CA ASP A 150 3.83 -22.97 -2.83
C ASP A 150 4.22 -23.95 -1.72
N ALA A 151 3.39 -24.04 -0.67
CA ALA A 151 3.63 -24.94 0.45
C ALA A 151 3.65 -26.43 0.05
N GLN A 152 3.08 -26.78 -1.10
CA GLN A 152 3.11 -28.12 -1.69
C GLN A 152 4.32 -28.32 -2.63
N ARG A 153 5.23 -27.33 -2.67
CA ARG A 153 6.39 -27.27 -3.57
C ARG A 153 6.04 -27.18 -5.05
N ARG A 154 4.83 -26.73 -5.39
CA ARG A 154 4.44 -26.51 -6.79
C ARG A 154 4.99 -25.17 -7.26
N PRO A 155 5.69 -25.15 -8.41
CA PRO A 155 6.20 -23.92 -8.97
C PRO A 155 5.07 -23.14 -9.68
N LEU A 156 4.82 -21.92 -9.25
CA LEU A 156 3.81 -21.02 -9.79
C LEU A 156 4.46 -19.78 -10.44
N ILE A 157 3.80 -19.20 -11.44
CA ILE A 157 4.17 -17.91 -12.04
C ILE A 157 2.91 -17.06 -12.14
N ASN A 158 2.90 -15.88 -11.54
CA ASN A 158 1.76 -14.97 -11.63
C ASN A 158 1.95 -13.92 -12.73
N PHE A 159 0.82 -13.37 -13.18
CA PHE A 159 0.77 -12.31 -14.17
C PHE A 159 -0.18 -11.23 -13.69
N MET A 160 0.31 -10.00 -13.69
CA MET A 160 -0.45 -8.81 -13.34
C MET A 160 -0.32 -7.76 -14.46
N ALA A 161 -1.36 -6.97 -14.64
CA ALA A 161 -1.37 -5.81 -15.50
C ALA A 161 -1.32 -4.56 -14.60
N ALA A 162 -0.23 -3.80 -14.67
CA ALA A 162 -0.03 -2.62 -13.85
C ALA A 162 0.02 -1.36 -14.71
N SER A 163 -0.75 -0.36 -14.30
CA SER A 163 -0.88 0.94 -14.97
C SER A 163 -1.18 2.01 -13.92
N GLU A 164 -1.48 3.24 -14.34
CA GLU A 164 -1.91 4.33 -13.46
C GLU A 164 -3.11 3.94 -12.58
N GLY A 165 -4.01 3.10 -13.11
CA GLY A 165 -5.16 2.57 -12.35
C GLY A 165 -4.78 1.58 -11.24
N GLY A 166 -3.51 1.22 -11.08
CA GLY A 166 -3.02 0.23 -10.13
C GLY A 166 -2.89 -1.18 -10.73
N PRO A 167 -2.43 -2.15 -9.92
CA PRO A 167 -2.13 -3.50 -10.37
C PRO A 167 -3.39 -4.39 -10.40
N MET A 168 -3.74 -4.87 -11.59
CA MET A 168 -4.80 -5.84 -11.82
C MET A 168 -4.21 -7.25 -11.88
N PHE A 169 -4.75 -8.18 -11.08
CA PHE A 169 -4.39 -9.58 -11.20
C PHE A 169 -5.03 -10.17 -12.46
N LEU A 170 -4.22 -10.78 -13.33
CA LEU A 170 -4.69 -11.43 -14.56
C LEU A 170 -4.89 -12.93 -14.30
N SER A 171 -3.82 -13.63 -13.95
CA SER A 171 -3.84 -15.08 -13.77
C SER A 171 -2.58 -15.58 -13.04
N VAL A 172 -2.60 -16.86 -12.69
CA VAL A 172 -1.43 -17.63 -12.23
C VAL A 172 -1.33 -18.90 -13.05
N VAL A 173 -0.12 -19.27 -13.42
CA VAL A 173 0.18 -20.50 -14.15
C VAL A 173 0.86 -21.47 -13.19
N ASN A 174 0.30 -22.68 -13.08
CA ASN A 174 0.99 -23.79 -12.44
C ASN A 174 1.99 -24.39 -13.44
N CYS A 175 3.27 -24.37 -13.09
CA CYS A 175 4.37 -24.88 -13.92
C CYS A 175 4.90 -26.23 -13.43
N GLU A 176 4.11 -26.96 -12.64
CA GLU A 176 4.47 -28.31 -12.17
C GLU A 176 4.68 -29.26 -13.36
N GLY A 177 5.85 -29.90 -13.41
CA GLY A 177 6.24 -30.76 -14.53
C GLY A 177 6.87 -30.03 -15.73
N GLU A 178 6.92 -28.69 -15.71
CA GLU A 178 7.45 -27.89 -16.81
C GLU A 178 8.92 -27.51 -16.61
N TYR A 179 9.69 -27.53 -17.68
CA TYR A 179 11.05 -27.00 -17.69
C TYR A 179 11.02 -25.50 -18.01
N LYS A 180 11.25 -24.67 -16.98
CA LYS A 180 11.18 -23.19 -17.07
C LYS A 180 12.40 -22.58 -17.79
N ASP A 181 12.61 -22.94 -19.04
CA ASP A 181 13.63 -22.29 -19.87
C ASP A 181 13.15 -20.93 -20.41
N LYS A 182 14.04 -20.25 -21.14
CA LYS A 182 13.75 -18.93 -21.71
C LYS A 182 12.60 -18.96 -22.72
N TYR A 183 12.37 -20.08 -23.42
CA TYR A 183 11.32 -20.20 -24.43
C TYR A 183 9.96 -20.41 -23.76
N PHE A 184 9.92 -21.24 -22.71
CA PHE A 184 8.72 -21.43 -21.89
C PHE A 184 8.25 -20.10 -21.29
N ILE A 185 9.14 -19.38 -20.61
CA ILE A 185 8.80 -18.07 -20.02
C ILE A 185 8.39 -17.05 -21.09
N CYS A 186 9.07 -17.04 -22.25
CA CYS A 186 8.71 -16.18 -23.38
C CYS A 186 7.30 -16.49 -23.92
N ASN A 187 6.92 -17.77 -24.01
CA ASN A 187 5.61 -18.18 -24.50
C ASN A 187 4.50 -17.75 -23.55
N LEU A 188 4.71 -17.88 -22.23
CA LEU A 188 3.76 -17.38 -21.24
C LEU A 188 3.61 -15.85 -21.35
N LEU A 189 4.70 -15.10 -21.34
CA LEU A 189 4.65 -13.63 -21.49
C LEU A 189 3.92 -13.22 -22.77
N LYS A 190 4.17 -13.93 -23.88
CA LYS A 190 3.49 -13.70 -25.16
C LYS A 190 1.99 -13.92 -25.08
N GLU A 191 1.52 -14.97 -24.42
CA GLU A 191 0.10 -15.22 -24.22
C GLU A 191 -0.59 -14.03 -23.54
N PHE A 192 -0.01 -13.52 -22.46
CA PHE A 192 -0.56 -12.36 -21.76
C PHE A 192 -0.47 -11.07 -22.58
N ILE A 193 0.63 -10.85 -23.31
CA ILE A 193 0.75 -9.71 -24.24
C ILE A 193 -0.37 -9.73 -25.29
N LEU A 194 -0.64 -10.91 -25.88
CA LEU A 194 -1.70 -11.06 -26.87
C LEU A 194 -3.09 -10.87 -26.25
N SER A 195 -3.31 -11.37 -25.03
CA SER A 195 -4.59 -11.21 -24.32
C SER A 195 -4.91 -9.75 -23.97
N VAL A 196 -3.89 -8.96 -23.63
CA VAL A 196 -4.00 -7.54 -23.28
C VAL A 196 -4.06 -6.65 -24.53
N GLY A 197 -3.53 -7.13 -25.65
CA GLY A 197 -3.33 -6.36 -26.87
C GLY A 197 -1.93 -5.76 -26.92
N PRO A 198 -1.04 -6.19 -27.85
CA PRO A 198 0.35 -5.71 -27.90
C PRO A 198 0.50 -4.19 -27.97
N GLN A 199 -0.45 -3.49 -28.60
CA GLN A 199 -0.48 -2.02 -28.72
C GLN A 199 -0.70 -1.27 -27.41
N ASN A 200 -1.26 -1.96 -26.40
CA ASN A 200 -1.51 -1.42 -25.07
C ASN A 200 -0.29 -1.62 -24.17
N VAL A 201 0.52 -2.65 -24.43
CA VAL A 201 1.65 -3.03 -23.59
C VAL A 201 2.85 -2.11 -23.85
N VAL A 202 3.35 -1.51 -22.79
CA VAL A 202 4.56 -0.65 -22.81
C VAL A 202 5.81 -1.47 -22.53
N GLN A 203 5.74 -2.32 -21.51
CA GLN A 203 6.86 -3.13 -21.05
C GLN A 203 6.40 -4.43 -20.37
N VAL A 204 7.33 -5.37 -20.28
CA VAL A 204 7.26 -6.55 -19.43
C VAL A 204 8.27 -6.41 -18.29
N ILE A 205 7.82 -6.58 -17.06
CA ILE A 205 8.66 -6.51 -15.86
C ILE A 205 8.75 -7.90 -15.23
N THR A 206 9.97 -8.40 -15.07
CA THR A 206 10.24 -9.70 -14.43
C THR A 206 11.44 -9.61 -13.51
N ASP A 207 11.70 -10.69 -12.76
CA ASP A 207 12.93 -10.80 -11.98
C ASP A 207 14.21 -10.71 -12.86
N ASN A 208 15.34 -10.53 -12.20
CA ASN A 208 16.62 -10.35 -12.90
C ASN A 208 17.31 -11.68 -13.22
N ALA A 209 16.61 -12.82 -13.11
CA ALA A 209 17.22 -14.11 -13.39
C ALA A 209 17.67 -14.19 -14.86
N PRO A 210 18.78 -14.89 -15.16
CA PRO A 210 19.30 -15.00 -16.54
C PRO A 210 18.25 -15.54 -17.54
N VAL A 211 17.39 -16.44 -17.08
CA VAL A 211 16.28 -17.01 -17.87
C VAL A 211 15.24 -15.94 -18.22
N CYS A 212 14.81 -15.16 -17.22
CA CYS A 212 13.86 -14.07 -17.38
C CYS A 212 14.39 -12.96 -18.29
N ARG A 213 15.66 -12.59 -18.14
CA ARG A 213 16.35 -11.68 -19.07
C ARG A 213 16.33 -12.20 -20.50
N SER A 214 16.69 -13.47 -20.68
CA SER A 214 16.73 -14.09 -22.01
C SER A 214 15.33 -14.14 -22.65
N ALA A 215 14.30 -14.45 -21.86
CA ALA A 215 12.91 -14.43 -22.30
C ALA A 215 12.44 -13.02 -22.65
N GLY A 216 12.79 -12.01 -21.84
CA GLY A 216 12.50 -10.60 -22.11
C GLY A 216 13.09 -10.11 -23.42
N LEU A 217 14.35 -10.46 -23.72
CA LEU A 217 14.98 -10.14 -25.01
C LEU A 217 14.28 -10.83 -26.20
N LEU A 218 13.77 -12.05 -26.01
CA LEU A 218 12.96 -12.72 -27.04
C LEU A 218 11.62 -12.02 -27.27
N ILE A 219 11.01 -11.46 -26.22
CA ILE A 219 9.81 -10.64 -26.33
C ILE A 219 10.10 -9.34 -27.08
N GLU A 220 11.20 -8.63 -26.78
CA GLU A 220 11.55 -7.41 -27.50
C GLU A 220 11.77 -7.66 -29.01
N ASN A 221 12.34 -8.82 -29.37
CA ASN A 221 12.52 -9.19 -30.77
C ASN A 221 11.18 -9.48 -31.48
N GLN A 222 10.20 -10.06 -30.78
CA GLN A 222 8.88 -10.37 -31.34
C GLN A 222 7.95 -9.17 -31.38
N PHE A 223 8.06 -8.29 -30.39
CA PHE A 223 7.28 -7.06 -30.25
C PHE A 223 8.23 -5.89 -30.11
N PRO A 224 8.73 -5.34 -31.23
CA PRO A 224 9.77 -4.33 -31.21
C PRO A 224 9.42 -3.10 -30.40
N HIS A 225 8.15 -2.73 -30.18
CA HIS A 225 7.80 -1.56 -29.37
C HIS A 225 7.68 -1.84 -27.86
N ILE A 226 7.72 -3.11 -27.43
CA ILE A 226 7.63 -3.51 -26.02
C ILE A 226 9.04 -3.63 -25.43
N PHE A 227 9.22 -3.12 -24.22
CA PHE A 227 10.49 -3.19 -23.49
C PHE A 227 10.48 -4.30 -22.45
N TRP A 228 11.61 -4.96 -22.24
CA TRP A 228 11.85 -5.73 -21.03
C TRP A 228 12.56 -4.85 -20.01
N THR A 229 11.98 -4.77 -18.82
CA THR A 229 12.53 -4.00 -17.72
C THR A 229 12.81 -4.92 -16.54
N PRO A 230 14.06 -4.97 -16.05
CA PRO A 230 14.39 -5.73 -14.85
C PRO A 230 13.76 -5.09 -13.61
N TYR A 231 13.40 -5.92 -12.64
CA TYR A 231 12.81 -5.47 -11.38
C TYR A 231 13.78 -4.57 -10.58
N VAL A 232 13.49 -3.27 -10.51
CA VAL A 232 14.36 -2.26 -9.86
C VAL A 232 14.61 -2.55 -8.38
N VAL A 233 13.58 -2.94 -7.62
CA VAL A 233 13.72 -3.26 -6.19
C VAL A 233 14.65 -4.47 -5.99
N HIS A 234 14.53 -5.49 -6.84
CA HIS A 234 15.45 -6.62 -6.82
C HIS A 234 16.89 -6.19 -7.15
N THR A 235 17.07 -5.29 -8.12
CA THR A 235 18.38 -4.72 -8.44
C THR A 235 19.01 -4.02 -7.24
N LEU A 236 18.27 -3.15 -6.55
CA LEU A 236 18.74 -2.45 -5.35
C LEU A 236 19.08 -3.42 -4.22
N ASN A 237 18.25 -4.44 -4.02
CA ASN A 237 18.53 -5.48 -3.04
C ASN A 237 19.80 -6.28 -3.38
N LEU A 238 20.03 -6.58 -4.66
CA LEU A 238 21.26 -7.22 -5.11
C LEU A 238 22.48 -6.30 -4.91
N ALA A 239 22.34 -4.99 -5.08
CA ALA A 239 23.40 -4.03 -4.77
C ALA A 239 23.76 -4.06 -3.28
N LEU A 240 22.75 -4.02 -2.40
CA LEU A 240 22.95 -4.15 -0.95
C LEU A 240 23.62 -5.49 -0.60
N LYS A 241 23.19 -6.60 -1.18
CA LYS A 241 23.82 -7.93 -0.98
C LYS A 241 25.29 -7.94 -1.41
N ASN A 242 25.63 -7.27 -2.51
CA ASN A 242 27.02 -7.16 -2.95
C ASN A 242 27.89 -6.39 -1.96
N ILE A 243 27.32 -5.41 -1.26
CA ILE A 243 28.01 -4.62 -0.22
C ILE A 243 28.17 -5.44 1.06
N TYR A 244 27.08 -6.01 1.59
CA TYR A 244 27.10 -6.59 2.94
C TYR A 244 27.33 -8.10 3.02
N ALA A 245 27.44 -8.79 1.88
CA ALA A 245 27.74 -10.22 1.79
C ALA A 245 28.89 -10.48 0.82
N ALA A 246 29.94 -9.65 0.92
CA ALA A 246 31.15 -9.79 0.13
C ALA A 246 31.79 -11.16 0.39
N LYS A 247 32.09 -11.90 -0.68
CA LYS A 247 32.73 -13.22 -0.59
C LYS A 247 34.20 -13.11 -0.96
N ASN A 248 35.06 -13.80 -0.22
CA ASN A 248 36.48 -13.91 -0.53
C ASN A 248 36.68 -14.87 -1.72
N THR A 249 36.62 -14.32 -2.93
CA THR A 249 36.91 -15.02 -4.19
C THR A 249 37.94 -14.23 -4.98
N GLN A 250 38.73 -14.88 -5.83
CA GLN A 250 39.76 -14.20 -6.64
C GLN A 250 39.22 -13.00 -7.44
N SER A 251 37.96 -13.06 -7.91
CA SER A 251 37.32 -11.97 -8.67
C SER A 251 36.78 -10.82 -7.82
N ASN A 252 36.71 -10.96 -6.48
CA ASN A 252 36.11 -9.99 -5.56
C ASN A 252 37.05 -9.63 -4.40
N ALA A 253 38.36 -9.79 -4.57
CA ALA A 253 39.34 -9.60 -3.50
C ALA A 253 39.29 -8.18 -2.92
N GLU A 254 39.30 -7.15 -3.77
CA GLU A 254 39.22 -5.74 -3.35
C GLU A 254 37.89 -5.42 -2.65
N THR A 255 36.77 -5.96 -3.16
CA THR A 255 35.47 -5.80 -2.51
C THR A 255 35.44 -6.47 -1.15
N TYR A 256 36.04 -7.64 -1.01
CA TYR A 256 36.13 -8.35 0.26
C TYR A 256 37.00 -7.58 1.27
N GLU A 257 38.14 -7.04 0.84
CA GLU A 257 39.02 -6.24 1.67
C GLU A 257 38.27 -5.02 2.27
N GLU A 258 37.54 -4.27 1.43
CA GLU A 258 36.85 -3.05 1.85
C GLU A 258 35.51 -3.29 2.57
N CYS A 259 34.81 -4.41 2.32
CA CYS A 259 33.45 -4.66 2.82
C CYS A 259 33.31 -5.84 3.81
N SER A 260 34.36 -6.63 4.05
CA SER A 260 34.29 -7.81 4.93
C SER A 260 33.81 -7.48 6.35
N TRP A 261 34.26 -6.36 6.91
CA TRP A 261 33.85 -5.88 8.23
C TRP A 261 32.31 -5.71 8.35
N ILE A 262 31.63 -5.33 7.27
CA ILE A 262 30.16 -5.21 7.24
C ILE A 262 29.51 -6.58 7.40
N THR A 263 30.06 -7.58 6.69
CA THR A 263 29.60 -8.97 6.75
C THR A 263 29.77 -9.53 8.16
N GLU A 264 30.88 -9.22 8.81
CA GLU A 264 31.16 -9.62 10.20
C GLU A 264 30.17 -8.99 11.19
N VAL A 265 29.91 -7.68 11.10
CA VAL A 265 28.96 -6.99 11.98
C VAL A 265 27.54 -7.55 11.83
N ILE A 266 27.10 -7.85 10.61
CA ILE A 266 25.79 -8.48 10.37
C ILE A 266 25.77 -9.91 10.90
N GLY A 267 26.87 -10.65 10.73
CA GLY A 267 27.04 -11.99 11.32
C GLY A 267 26.90 -11.97 12.84
N ASP A 268 27.55 -11.02 13.51
CA ASP A 268 27.45 -10.81 14.95
C ASP A 268 26.01 -10.54 15.39
N VAL A 269 25.31 -9.62 14.72
CA VAL A 269 23.90 -9.27 15.02
C VAL A 269 22.99 -10.49 14.87
N MET A 270 23.17 -11.28 13.81
CA MET A 270 22.40 -12.50 13.58
C MET A 270 22.71 -13.57 14.62
N ALA A 271 23.97 -13.72 15.03
CA ALA A 271 24.37 -14.62 16.10
C ALA A 271 23.73 -14.23 17.44
N ILE A 272 23.74 -12.94 17.80
CA ILE A 272 23.09 -12.43 19.03
C ILE A 272 21.58 -12.67 18.97
N LYS A 273 20.94 -12.34 17.84
CA LYS A 273 19.49 -12.56 17.65
C LYS A 273 19.13 -14.04 17.83
N ASN A 274 19.86 -14.94 17.18
CA ASN A 274 19.63 -16.39 17.30
C ASN A 274 19.91 -16.89 18.72
N PHE A 275 20.94 -16.38 19.39
CA PHE A 275 21.25 -16.71 20.78
C PHE A 275 20.09 -16.38 21.72
N ILE A 276 19.43 -15.23 21.51
CA ILE A 276 18.30 -14.77 22.35
C ILE A 276 17.01 -15.53 22.00
N VAL A 277 16.64 -15.60 20.72
CA VAL A 277 15.32 -16.07 20.29
C VAL A 277 15.17 -17.59 20.38
N ASN A 278 16.26 -18.35 20.20
CA ASN A 278 16.18 -19.82 20.17
C ASN A 278 16.05 -20.47 21.55
N HIS A 279 16.09 -19.71 22.65
CA HIS A 279 15.97 -20.24 24.00
C HIS A 279 14.92 -19.46 24.80
N SER A 280 13.89 -20.15 25.30
CA SER A 280 12.75 -19.53 25.99
C SER A 280 13.14 -18.62 27.16
N MET A 281 14.09 -19.06 28.00
CA MET A 281 14.59 -18.25 29.12
C MET A 281 15.28 -16.96 28.66
N ARG A 282 16.12 -17.01 27.62
CA ARG A 282 16.84 -15.84 27.08
C ARG A 282 15.87 -14.86 26.43
N LEU A 283 14.90 -15.39 25.68
CA LEU A 283 13.81 -14.62 25.11
C LEU A 283 12.97 -13.95 26.20
N SER A 284 12.66 -14.65 27.29
CA SER A 284 11.95 -14.09 28.44
C SER A 284 12.74 -12.94 29.09
N MET A 285 14.04 -13.13 29.32
CA MET A 285 14.92 -12.07 29.83
C MET A 285 14.95 -10.85 28.90
N PHE A 286 15.03 -11.05 27.59
CA PHE A 286 14.95 -9.96 26.62
C PHE A 286 13.59 -9.25 26.69
N ASN A 287 12.50 -10.00 26.73
CA ASN A 287 11.13 -9.46 26.78
C ASN A 287 10.86 -8.65 28.06
N ALA A 288 11.50 -9.00 29.17
CA ALA A 288 11.40 -8.24 30.42
C ALA A 288 12.16 -6.90 30.36
N ASN A 289 13.13 -6.77 29.46
CA ASN A 289 13.99 -5.59 29.34
C ASN A 289 13.73 -4.75 28.08
N SER A 290 12.88 -5.21 27.15
CA SER A 290 12.58 -4.53 25.89
C SER A 290 11.08 -4.57 25.58
N GLN A 291 10.50 -3.38 25.32
CA GLN A 291 9.12 -3.25 24.84
C GLN A 291 8.97 -3.71 23.39
N LEU A 292 10.06 -3.70 22.62
CA LEU A 292 10.09 -4.09 21.21
C LEU A 292 10.65 -5.51 21.05
N LYS A 293 10.06 -6.30 20.14
CA LYS A 293 10.54 -7.65 19.80
C LYS A 293 11.67 -7.64 18.78
N LEU A 294 12.56 -8.62 18.84
CA LEU A 294 13.42 -8.97 17.69
C LEU A 294 12.54 -9.43 16.53
N LEU A 295 12.90 -9.06 15.31
CA LEU A 295 12.09 -9.39 14.12
C LEU A 295 12.30 -10.86 13.72
N SER A 296 11.20 -11.53 13.38
CA SER A 296 11.20 -12.73 12.54
C SER A 296 11.50 -12.28 11.10
N VAL A 297 12.78 -12.18 10.75
CA VAL A 297 13.17 -11.95 9.36
C VAL A 297 12.78 -13.20 8.55
N ALA A 298 11.75 -13.09 7.73
CA ALA A 298 11.51 -14.05 6.67
C ALA A 298 12.68 -13.98 5.67
N GLU A 299 13.26 -15.13 5.29
CA GLU A 299 14.42 -15.23 4.38
C GLU A 299 14.22 -14.53 3.02
N THR A 300 12.97 -14.23 2.65
CA THR A 300 12.56 -13.79 1.32
C THR A 300 12.34 -12.27 1.18
N ARG A 301 12.56 -11.44 2.21
CA ARG A 301 12.28 -9.99 2.14
C ARG A 301 13.52 -9.16 1.81
N PHE A 302 13.37 -8.16 0.94
CA PHE A 302 14.46 -7.28 0.52
C PHE A 302 15.04 -6.44 1.68
N ALA A 303 16.33 -6.13 1.58
CA ALA A 303 17.09 -5.36 2.57
C ALA A 303 16.99 -5.88 4.02
N SER A 304 16.74 -7.18 4.19
CA SER A 304 16.52 -7.81 5.50
C SER A 304 17.61 -7.54 6.53
N SER A 305 18.88 -7.58 6.12
CA SER A 305 20.02 -7.26 7.00
C SER A 305 19.97 -5.83 7.52
N ILE A 306 19.69 -4.86 6.64
CA ILE A 306 19.62 -3.44 7.02
C ILE A 306 18.44 -3.17 7.96
N ILE A 307 17.29 -3.80 7.71
CA ILE A 307 16.12 -3.67 8.58
C ILE A 307 16.42 -4.28 9.97
N MET A 308 17.12 -5.42 10.02
CA MET A 308 17.55 -6.01 11.28
C MET A 308 18.51 -5.09 12.04
N LEU A 309 19.49 -4.47 11.37
CA LEU A 309 20.40 -3.49 12.00
C LEU A 309 19.63 -2.30 12.59
N LYS A 310 18.69 -1.71 11.83
CA LYS A 310 17.82 -0.64 12.31
C LYS A 310 17.01 -1.07 13.54
N ARG A 311 16.45 -2.27 13.52
CA ARG A 311 15.73 -2.82 14.68
C ARG A 311 16.66 -2.97 15.88
N PHE A 312 17.87 -3.48 15.66
CA PHE A 312 18.88 -3.67 16.70
C PHE A 312 19.21 -2.35 17.41
N LYS A 313 19.33 -1.25 16.66
CA LYS A 313 19.50 0.09 17.23
C LYS A 313 18.32 0.51 18.10
N LEU A 314 17.09 0.29 17.67
CA LEU A 314 15.89 0.63 18.45
C LEU A 314 15.82 -0.13 19.78
N ILE A 315 16.36 -1.35 19.83
CA ILE A 315 16.36 -2.19 21.04
C ILE A 315 17.68 -2.14 21.83
N LYS A 316 18.63 -1.27 21.45
CA LYS A 316 19.97 -1.18 22.07
C LYS A 316 19.87 -1.08 23.60
N GLN A 317 19.01 -0.20 24.11
CA GLN A 317 18.86 -0.03 25.57
C GLN A 317 18.33 -1.28 26.25
N GLY A 318 17.37 -1.98 25.64
CA GLY A 318 16.85 -3.23 26.18
C GLY A 318 17.88 -4.36 26.19
N LEU A 319 18.73 -4.41 25.17
CA LEU A 319 19.86 -5.35 25.11
C LEU A 319 20.91 -5.05 26.17
N LEU A 320 21.28 -3.78 26.36
CA LEU A 320 22.21 -3.34 27.40
C LEU A 320 21.70 -3.73 28.80
N ASN A 321 20.43 -3.40 29.10
CA ASN A 321 19.79 -3.72 30.37
C ASN A 321 19.75 -5.25 30.61
N MET A 322 19.47 -6.03 29.56
CA MET A 322 19.45 -7.49 29.64
C MET A 322 20.81 -8.05 30.07
N VAL A 323 21.91 -7.67 29.42
CA VAL A 323 23.24 -8.28 29.67
C VAL A 323 23.89 -7.85 31.00
N VAL A 324 23.41 -6.76 31.60
CA VAL A 324 23.83 -6.31 32.94
C VAL A 324 22.88 -6.79 34.05
N SER A 325 21.76 -7.42 33.70
CA SER A 325 20.76 -7.86 34.68
C SER A 325 21.25 -9.01 35.58
N PRO A 326 20.73 -9.12 36.82
CA PRO A 326 21.00 -10.27 37.70
C PRO A 326 20.58 -11.60 37.07
N ASN A 327 19.45 -11.61 36.34
CA ASN A 327 18.95 -12.81 35.66
C ASN A 327 19.96 -13.33 34.63
N TRP A 328 20.62 -12.44 33.89
CA TRP A 328 21.68 -12.81 32.96
C TRP A 328 22.93 -13.33 33.68
N ALA A 329 23.24 -12.86 34.89
CA ALA A 329 24.34 -13.38 35.68
C ALA A 329 24.10 -14.82 36.15
N ASN A 330 22.88 -15.12 36.61
CA ASN A 330 22.51 -16.43 37.12
C ASN A 330 22.36 -17.49 36.01
N TYR A 331 21.99 -17.08 34.80
CA TYR A 331 21.76 -18.00 33.67
C TYR A 331 23.04 -18.61 33.07
N ARG A 332 24.25 -18.14 33.39
CA ARG A 332 25.47 -18.41 32.60
C ARG A 332 25.98 -19.86 32.63
N GLU A 333 25.38 -20.77 33.37
CA GLU A 333 25.96 -22.10 33.64
C GLU A 333 26.02 -23.03 32.40
N ASP A 334 25.17 -22.85 31.38
CA ASP A 334 25.05 -23.81 30.25
C ASP A 334 25.70 -23.39 28.90
N ASP A 335 26.14 -22.13 28.74
CA ASP A 335 26.59 -21.59 27.42
C ASP A 335 27.56 -20.40 27.56
N VAL A 336 28.46 -20.46 28.55
CA VAL A 336 29.31 -19.36 29.03
C VAL A 336 30.02 -18.60 27.90
N GLN A 337 30.62 -19.30 26.93
CA GLN A 337 31.40 -18.67 25.85
C GLN A 337 30.54 -17.79 24.95
N LYS A 338 29.38 -18.30 24.50
CA LYS A 338 28.45 -17.54 23.65
C LYS A 338 27.83 -16.38 24.43
N ALA A 339 27.51 -16.58 25.71
CA ALA A 339 27.02 -15.52 26.57
C ALA A 339 28.07 -14.41 26.78
N SER A 340 29.36 -14.77 26.93
CA SER A 340 30.45 -13.79 27.01
C SER A 340 30.56 -12.98 25.72
N PHE A 341 30.60 -13.66 24.56
CA PHE A 341 30.60 -13.02 23.25
C PHE A 341 29.45 -12.01 23.08
N VAL A 342 28.21 -12.42 23.40
CA VAL A 342 27.03 -11.54 23.32
C VAL A 342 27.19 -10.32 24.23
N LYS A 343 27.64 -10.53 25.47
CA LYS A 343 27.84 -9.44 26.42
C LYS A 343 28.93 -8.48 25.97
N GLU A 344 30.06 -9.00 25.51
CA GLU A 344 31.20 -8.21 25.01
C GLU A 344 30.78 -7.33 23.83
N LYS A 345 30.11 -7.91 22.82
CA LYS A 345 29.63 -7.16 21.65
C LYS A 345 28.61 -6.09 22.03
N ILE A 346 27.63 -6.40 22.87
CA ILE A 346 26.59 -5.45 23.29
C ILE A 346 27.18 -4.27 24.07
N LEU A 347 28.26 -4.48 24.84
CA LEU A 347 28.93 -3.43 25.62
C LEU A 347 30.03 -2.69 24.81
N HIS A 348 30.31 -3.07 23.57
CA HIS A 348 31.39 -2.50 22.77
C HIS A 348 30.92 -1.30 21.95
N ASP A 349 31.30 -0.09 22.37
CA ASP A 349 30.82 1.16 21.75
C ASP A 349 31.19 1.28 20.27
N LEU A 350 32.45 1.02 19.88
CA LEU A 350 32.88 1.08 18.48
C LEU A 350 32.13 0.09 17.57
N TRP A 351 31.58 -1.00 18.13
CA TRP A 351 30.79 -1.96 17.35
C TRP A 351 29.41 -1.39 17.04
N TRP A 352 28.83 -0.63 17.96
CA TRP A 352 27.62 0.14 17.71
C TRP A 352 27.84 1.27 16.72
N ASP A 353 29.00 1.93 16.75
CA ASP A 353 29.36 2.98 15.79
C ASP A 353 29.46 2.40 14.36
N ASN A 354 30.01 1.19 14.21
CA ASN A 354 30.00 0.47 12.94
C ASN A 354 28.58 0.19 12.44
N ILE A 355 27.65 -0.20 13.33
CA ILE A 355 26.23 -0.38 12.96
C ILE A 355 25.62 0.94 12.49
N ASP A 356 25.89 2.05 13.20
CA ASP A 356 25.40 3.38 12.83
C ASP A 356 25.94 3.79 11.46
N TYR A 357 27.22 3.53 11.20
CA TYR A 357 27.81 3.84 9.91
C TYR A 357 27.17 3.03 8.78
N ILE A 358 27.00 1.71 8.95
CA ILE A 358 26.33 0.86 7.95
C ILE A 358 24.92 1.38 7.64
N ILE A 359 24.13 1.69 8.68
CA ILE A 359 22.78 2.22 8.49
C ILE A 359 22.84 3.55 7.75
N ALA A 360 23.73 4.46 8.13
CA ALA A 360 23.82 5.80 7.57
C ALA A 360 24.08 5.78 6.06
N PHE A 361 25.13 5.07 5.59
CA PHE A 361 25.46 5.10 4.17
C PHE A 361 24.53 4.22 3.32
N THR A 362 23.89 3.20 3.90
CA THR A 362 22.90 2.38 3.18
C THR A 362 21.49 2.98 3.20
N GLU A 363 21.24 4.02 4.00
CA GLU A 363 19.94 4.68 4.09
C GLU A 363 19.44 5.17 2.73
N PRO A 364 20.23 5.88 1.89
CA PRO A 364 19.75 6.36 0.59
C PRO A 364 19.31 5.21 -0.33
N ILE A 365 20.05 4.10 -0.33
CA ILE A 365 19.74 2.89 -1.10
C ILE A 365 18.42 2.27 -0.59
N TYR A 366 18.29 2.14 0.73
CA TYR A 366 17.08 1.62 1.37
C TYR A 366 15.87 2.50 1.11
N GLU A 367 16.00 3.82 1.18
CA GLU A 367 14.90 4.76 0.90
C GLU A 367 14.44 4.69 -0.55
N MET A 368 15.37 4.62 -1.50
CA MET A 368 15.02 4.41 -2.91
C MET A 368 14.29 3.08 -3.09
N LEU A 369 14.78 2.01 -2.47
CA LEU A 369 14.14 0.69 -2.51
C LEU A 369 12.69 0.78 -2.02
N ARG A 370 12.45 1.46 -0.91
CA ARG A 370 11.09 1.66 -0.36
C ARG A 370 10.20 2.55 -1.23
N LYS A 371 10.76 3.53 -1.94
CA LYS A 371 10.00 4.37 -2.89
C LYS A 371 9.59 3.57 -4.14
N ALA A 372 10.50 2.72 -4.64
CA ALA A 372 10.25 1.86 -5.79
C ALA A 372 9.34 0.65 -5.46
N ASP A 373 9.31 0.22 -4.20
CA ASP A 373 8.48 -0.88 -3.71
C ASP A 373 7.03 -0.44 -3.41
N THR A 374 6.40 0.25 -4.37
CA THR A 374 5.00 0.70 -4.25
C THR A 374 4.23 0.43 -5.55
N ASP A 375 2.90 0.50 -5.49
CA ASP A 375 2.03 0.42 -6.69
C ASP A 375 1.98 1.73 -7.48
N LYS A 376 2.66 2.77 -7.03
CA LYS A 376 2.58 4.08 -7.67
C LYS A 376 3.40 4.12 -8.97
N PRO A 377 2.95 4.89 -9.97
CA PRO A 377 3.77 5.15 -11.15
C PRO A 377 5.13 5.74 -10.76
N CYS A 378 6.21 5.04 -11.15
CA CYS A 378 7.58 5.40 -10.77
C CYS A 378 8.58 5.29 -11.91
N LEU A 379 8.21 4.78 -13.09
CA LEU A 379 9.13 4.58 -14.21
C LEU A 379 9.94 5.84 -14.55
N HIS A 380 9.27 6.99 -14.56
CA HIS A 380 9.84 8.29 -14.88
C HIS A 380 10.73 8.90 -13.78
N LEU A 381 10.74 8.29 -12.59
CA LEU A 381 11.51 8.75 -11.42
C LEU A 381 12.81 7.95 -11.23
N VAL A 382 12.90 6.75 -11.80
CA VAL A 382 14.00 5.80 -11.55
C VAL A 382 15.38 6.41 -11.84
N TYR A 383 15.54 7.12 -12.97
CA TYR A 383 16.83 7.71 -13.35
C TYR A 383 17.34 8.71 -12.31
N ASP A 384 16.54 9.72 -11.98
CA ASP A 384 16.84 10.73 -10.97
C ASP A 384 17.03 10.13 -9.57
N TRP A 385 16.28 9.08 -9.25
CA TRP A 385 16.44 8.35 -7.98
C TRP A 385 17.79 7.66 -7.89
N TRP A 386 18.26 7.00 -8.96
CA TRP A 386 19.59 6.37 -8.96
C TRP A 386 20.69 7.41 -8.81
N ASP A 387 20.64 8.47 -9.63
CA ASP A 387 21.64 9.54 -9.64
C ASP A 387 21.73 10.21 -8.25
N SER A 388 20.59 10.68 -7.74
CA SER A 388 20.51 11.31 -6.41
C SER A 388 20.89 10.34 -5.28
N MET A 389 20.56 9.05 -5.39
CA MET A 389 20.91 8.05 -4.37
C MET A 389 22.43 7.85 -4.32
N ILE A 390 23.10 7.71 -5.46
CA ILE A 390 24.56 7.54 -5.53
C ILE A 390 25.27 8.78 -4.97
N GLU A 391 24.83 9.99 -5.33
CA GLU A 391 25.36 11.23 -4.77
C GLU A 391 25.21 11.29 -3.23
N ASN A 392 24.03 10.92 -2.71
CA ASN A 392 23.79 10.90 -1.27
C ASN A 392 24.64 9.85 -0.53
N VAL A 393 24.87 8.68 -1.13
CA VAL A 393 25.79 7.66 -0.59
C VAL A 393 27.21 8.24 -0.50
N LYS A 394 27.68 8.94 -1.55
CA LYS A 394 28.99 9.62 -1.55
C LYS A 394 29.11 10.60 -0.39
N VAL A 395 28.12 11.48 -0.23
CA VAL A 395 28.11 12.52 0.82
C VAL A 395 28.24 11.89 2.22
N VAL A 396 27.52 10.81 2.49
CA VAL A 396 27.57 10.15 3.80
C VAL A 396 28.93 9.50 4.05
N ILE A 397 29.48 8.78 3.06
CA ILE A 397 30.80 8.12 3.18
C ILE A 397 31.91 9.15 3.35
N TYR A 398 31.93 10.20 2.53
CA TYR A 398 32.96 11.24 2.58
C TYR A 398 32.93 12.00 3.89
N ARG A 399 31.73 12.31 4.41
CA ARG A 399 31.59 12.94 5.72
C ARG A 399 32.15 12.05 6.83
N TYR A 400 31.89 10.75 6.80
CA TYR A 400 32.41 9.81 7.81
C TYR A 400 33.94 9.67 7.74
N GLU A 401 34.50 9.64 6.53
CA GLU A 401 35.95 9.55 6.30
C GLU A 401 36.69 10.89 6.46
N GLY A 402 35.98 12.00 6.69
CA GLY A 402 36.57 13.34 6.78
C GLY A 402 37.15 13.85 5.46
N LYS A 403 36.61 13.40 4.32
CA LYS A 403 37.10 13.69 2.97
C LYS A 403 36.40 14.87 2.31
N LYS A 404 37.16 15.63 1.53
CA LYS A 404 36.67 16.67 0.61
C LYS A 404 36.21 16.03 -0.71
N GLU A 405 35.43 16.76 -1.49
CA GLU A 405 34.79 16.25 -2.71
C GLU A 405 35.77 15.69 -3.76
N GLU A 406 36.99 16.22 -3.76
CA GLU A 406 38.11 15.94 -4.66
C GLU A 406 39.07 14.87 -4.11
N ASP A 407 38.89 14.43 -2.87
CA ASP A 407 39.62 13.31 -2.30
C ASP A 407 39.11 11.97 -2.85
N VAL A 408 39.98 10.95 -2.85
CA VAL A 408 39.62 9.58 -3.26
C VAL A 408 39.29 8.73 -2.03
N SER A 409 38.15 8.04 -2.07
CA SER A 409 37.78 7.01 -1.10
C SER A 409 37.82 5.62 -1.74
N PRO A 410 38.74 4.72 -1.30
CA PRO A 410 38.74 3.32 -1.73
C PRO A 410 37.39 2.65 -1.46
N PHE A 411 36.87 2.81 -0.25
CA PHE A 411 35.56 2.28 0.14
C PHE A 411 34.42 2.81 -0.75
N TYR A 412 34.32 4.13 -0.94
CA TYR A 412 33.33 4.71 -1.85
C TYR A 412 33.51 4.21 -3.28
N SER A 413 34.74 4.07 -3.77
CA SER A 413 35.00 3.59 -5.13
C SER A 413 34.45 2.19 -5.34
N ILE A 414 34.62 1.29 -4.37
CA ILE A 414 34.03 -0.04 -4.38
C ILE A 414 32.50 0.03 -4.35
N VAL A 415 31.92 0.80 -3.41
CA VAL A 415 30.46 0.95 -3.29
C VAL A 415 29.86 1.55 -4.57
N HIS A 416 30.47 2.59 -5.10
CA HIS A 416 30.09 3.26 -6.34
C HIS A 416 30.13 2.30 -7.52
N ASN A 417 31.21 1.52 -7.68
CA ASN A 417 31.31 0.52 -8.74
C ASN A 417 30.20 -0.52 -8.63
N ILE A 418 29.88 -1.01 -7.42
CA ILE A 418 28.75 -1.92 -7.20
C ILE A 418 27.43 -1.27 -7.64
N LEU A 419 27.19 -0.01 -7.27
CA LEU A 419 25.95 0.71 -7.61
C LEU A 419 25.86 0.95 -9.12
N VAL A 420 26.93 1.42 -9.77
CA VAL A 420 26.99 1.66 -11.22
C VAL A 420 26.86 0.36 -12.01
N ASP A 421 27.50 -0.74 -11.61
CA ASP A 421 27.35 -2.05 -12.25
C ASP A 421 25.91 -2.57 -12.21
N ARG A 422 25.21 -2.27 -11.11
CA ARG A 422 23.80 -2.62 -10.92
C ARG A 422 22.89 -1.70 -11.71
N TRP A 423 23.20 -0.41 -11.75
CA TRP A 423 22.53 0.57 -12.59
C TRP A 423 22.67 0.20 -14.07
N ALA A 424 23.87 -0.06 -14.58
CA ALA A 424 24.10 -0.43 -15.99
C ALA A 424 23.34 -1.70 -16.42
N LYS A 425 23.06 -2.61 -15.49
CA LYS A 425 22.25 -3.83 -15.74
C LYS A 425 20.74 -3.61 -15.62
N SER A 426 20.31 -2.48 -15.06
CA SER A 426 18.90 -2.17 -14.79
C SER A 426 18.37 -0.93 -15.50
N ASN A 427 19.27 -0.05 -15.96
CA ASN A 427 18.93 1.10 -16.77
C ASN A 427 18.42 0.58 -18.11
N THR A 428 17.22 1.01 -18.48
CA THR A 428 16.63 0.69 -19.76
C THR A 428 16.44 2.00 -20.49
N PRO A 429 16.50 2.01 -21.83
CA PRO A 429 16.23 3.22 -22.58
C PRO A 429 14.88 3.85 -22.21
N LEU A 430 13.93 3.01 -21.78
CA LEU A 430 12.60 3.40 -21.35
C LEU A 430 12.60 4.27 -20.07
N HIS A 431 13.48 4.00 -19.09
CA HIS A 431 13.66 4.86 -17.92
C HIS A 431 14.09 6.27 -18.33
N CYS A 432 15.07 6.39 -19.25
CA CYS A 432 15.57 7.66 -19.75
C CYS A 432 14.52 8.44 -20.57
N LEU A 433 13.73 7.73 -21.40
CA LEU A 433 12.62 8.36 -22.12
C LEU A 433 11.53 8.85 -21.15
N ALA A 434 11.11 8.02 -20.19
CA ALA A 434 10.10 8.42 -19.21
C ALA A 434 10.56 9.61 -18.36
N HIS A 435 11.84 9.61 -17.94
CA HIS A 435 12.48 10.74 -17.28
C HIS A 435 12.48 11.99 -18.19
N SER A 436 12.82 11.85 -19.48
CA SER A 436 12.76 12.97 -20.45
C SER A 436 11.37 13.57 -20.61
N LEU A 437 10.30 12.82 -20.31
CA LEU A 437 8.92 13.30 -20.43
C LEU A 437 8.40 13.89 -19.13
N ASN A 438 9.15 13.88 -18.03
CA ASN A 438 8.70 14.51 -16.79
C ASN A 438 9.07 16.00 -16.78
N PRO A 439 8.08 16.94 -16.78
CA PRO A 439 8.33 18.37 -16.84
C PRO A 439 9.15 18.91 -15.66
N ARG A 440 9.10 18.23 -14.51
CA ARG A 440 9.85 18.62 -13.30
C ARG A 440 11.35 18.76 -13.56
N TYR A 441 11.93 17.93 -14.42
CA TYR A 441 13.36 17.94 -14.70
C TYR A 441 13.80 19.08 -15.64
N TYR A 442 12.86 19.95 -16.02
CA TYR A 442 13.09 21.19 -16.76
C TYR A 442 12.78 22.43 -15.91
N SER A 443 12.51 22.26 -14.61
CA SER A 443 12.28 23.36 -13.66
C SER A 443 13.59 23.92 -13.13
N GLU A 444 13.66 25.22 -12.89
CA GLU A 444 14.86 25.83 -12.31
C GLU A 444 15.13 25.32 -10.89
N GLU A 445 14.07 25.03 -10.14
CA GLU A 445 14.16 24.52 -8.78
C GLU A 445 14.88 23.18 -8.73
N TRP A 446 14.52 22.23 -9.59
CA TRP A 446 15.20 20.93 -9.63
C TRP A 446 16.65 21.04 -10.13
N LEU A 447 16.93 21.94 -11.08
CA LEU A 447 18.28 22.18 -11.61
C LEU A 447 19.20 22.84 -10.57
N LYS A 448 18.66 23.68 -9.68
CA LYS A 448 19.42 24.34 -8.62
C LYS A 448 19.73 23.44 -7.42
N GLU A 449 19.06 22.28 -7.30
CA GLU A 449 19.31 21.31 -6.21
C GLU A 449 20.71 20.67 -6.28
N SER A 450 21.30 20.52 -7.47
CA SER A 450 22.69 20.02 -7.65
C SER A 450 23.34 20.61 -8.90
N PRO A 451 24.60 21.07 -8.85
CA PRO A 451 25.28 21.69 -9.99
C PRO A 451 25.52 20.71 -11.15
N ASN A 452 25.49 19.40 -10.89
CA ASN A 452 25.69 18.36 -11.92
C ASN A 452 24.42 18.08 -12.72
N ARG A 453 23.25 18.56 -12.26
CA ARG A 453 21.98 18.28 -12.94
C ARG A 453 21.87 19.06 -14.24
N LEU A 454 21.62 18.31 -15.31
CA LEU A 454 21.31 18.85 -16.62
C LEU A 454 19.85 18.56 -16.95
N PRO A 455 19.15 19.49 -17.63
CA PRO A 455 17.82 19.17 -18.12
C PRO A 455 17.92 18.03 -19.14
N PRO A 456 16.93 17.10 -19.20
CA PRO A 456 17.05 15.84 -19.96
C PRO A 456 17.34 15.97 -21.46
N HIS A 457 17.11 17.15 -22.04
CA HIS A 457 17.41 17.43 -23.45
C HIS A 457 18.86 17.82 -23.71
N ARG A 458 19.63 18.16 -22.67
CA ARG A 458 21.07 18.52 -22.73
C ARG A 458 21.99 17.43 -22.21
N ASP A 459 21.44 16.48 -21.46
CA ASP A 459 22.18 15.29 -21.03
C ASP A 459 22.40 14.33 -22.21
N LYS A 460 23.66 13.94 -22.43
CA LYS A 460 24.07 13.10 -23.56
C LYS A 460 23.62 11.65 -23.43
N GLU A 461 23.70 11.08 -22.23
CA GLU A 461 23.27 9.70 -21.96
C GLU A 461 21.76 9.61 -22.20
N ILE A 462 21.00 10.52 -21.59
CA ILE A 462 19.54 10.54 -21.72
C ILE A 462 19.12 10.80 -23.17
N PHE A 463 19.84 11.65 -23.90
CA PHE A 463 19.60 11.89 -25.33
C PHE A 463 19.77 10.60 -26.16
N ASP A 464 20.86 9.88 -25.98
CA ASP A 464 21.14 8.67 -26.75
C ASP A 464 20.10 7.57 -26.48
N GLU A 465 19.74 7.39 -25.21
CA GLU A 465 18.72 6.41 -24.79
C GLU A 465 17.32 6.79 -25.31
N ARG A 466 16.96 8.08 -25.26
CA ARG A 466 15.69 8.58 -25.83
C ARG A 466 15.61 8.31 -27.33
N LEU A 467 16.70 8.52 -28.08
CA LEU A 467 16.73 8.23 -29.52
C LEU A 467 16.55 6.74 -29.81
N LYS A 468 17.10 5.84 -28.99
CA LYS A 468 16.85 4.40 -29.12
C LYS A 468 15.37 4.10 -28.93
N CYS A 469 14.71 4.70 -27.94
CA CYS A 469 13.27 4.54 -27.76
C CYS A 469 12.45 5.08 -28.93
N PHE A 470 12.77 6.27 -29.46
CA PHE A 470 12.05 6.83 -30.60
C PHE A 470 12.16 5.94 -31.84
N LYS A 471 13.33 5.35 -32.11
CA LYS A 471 13.48 4.36 -33.19
C LYS A 471 12.64 3.10 -32.96
N LYS A 472 12.48 2.70 -31.70
CA LYS A 472 11.75 1.52 -31.28
C LYS A 472 10.22 1.70 -31.36
N TYR A 473 9.70 2.85 -30.90
CA TYR A 473 8.28 3.19 -30.97
C TYR A 473 7.82 3.67 -32.35
N PHE A 474 8.71 4.34 -33.11
CA PHE A 474 8.36 4.97 -34.39
C PHE A 474 9.32 4.47 -35.49
N PRO A 475 9.01 3.34 -36.13
CA PRO A 475 9.81 2.79 -37.22
C PRO A 475 9.82 3.68 -38.47
N SER A 476 8.78 4.51 -38.67
CA SER A 476 8.71 5.48 -39.78
C SER A 476 9.61 6.68 -39.51
N GLU A 477 10.42 7.06 -40.51
CA GLU A 477 11.25 8.27 -40.43
C GLU A 477 10.41 9.55 -40.33
N VAL A 478 9.26 9.57 -41.00
CA VAL A 478 8.33 10.72 -40.97
C VAL A 478 7.80 10.92 -39.56
N GLU A 479 7.36 9.85 -38.90
CA GLU A 479 6.90 9.89 -37.50
C GLU A 479 8.04 10.30 -36.56
N ARG A 480 9.26 9.81 -36.78
CA ARG A 480 10.44 10.23 -35.99
C ARG A 480 10.74 11.72 -36.10
N LYS A 481 10.56 12.31 -37.28
CA LYS A 481 10.73 13.77 -37.46
C LYS A 481 9.65 14.55 -36.71
N VAL A 482 8.40 14.07 -36.75
CA VAL A 482 7.28 14.67 -36.02
C VAL A 482 7.50 14.61 -34.51
N ILE A 483 7.77 13.43 -33.95
CA ILE A 483 7.98 13.29 -32.49
C ILE A 483 9.21 14.06 -32.01
N ALA A 484 10.28 14.14 -32.81
CA ALA A 484 11.45 14.93 -32.48
C ALA A 484 11.15 16.43 -32.46
N ALA A 485 10.36 16.93 -33.41
CA ALA A 485 9.93 18.32 -33.44
C ALA A 485 8.99 18.65 -32.29
N GLU A 486 8.06 17.76 -31.95
CA GLU A 486 7.19 17.90 -30.78
C GLU A 486 8.00 17.90 -29.47
N PHE A 487 8.96 16.99 -29.33
CA PHE A 487 9.85 16.96 -28.17
C PHE A 487 10.64 18.26 -28.05
N ALA A 488 11.15 18.80 -29.16
CA ALA A 488 11.87 20.07 -29.17
C ALA A 488 10.99 21.26 -28.71
N LYS A 489 9.70 21.29 -29.09
CA LYS A 489 8.77 22.32 -28.60
C LYS A 489 8.59 22.25 -27.08
N PHE A 490 8.40 21.05 -26.55
CA PHE A 490 8.29 20.81 -25.11
C PHE A 490 9.58 21.19 -24.37
N SER A 491 10.70 20.56 -24.75
CA SER A 491 11.99 20.73 -24.06
C SER A 491 12.55 22.14 -24.18
N GLY A 492 12.27 22.81 -25.30
CA GLY A 492 12.69 24.18 -25.57
C GLY A 492 11.76 25.24 -24.99
N ALA A 493 10.69 24.85 -24.26
CA ALA A 493 9.69 25.76 -23.71
C ALA A 493 9.15 26.72 -24.77
N VAL A 494 8.63 26.18 -25.88
CA VAL A 494 8.12 26.98 -27.01
C VAL A 494 6.59 27.09 -26.96
N ARG A 495 6.05 28.27 -27.28
CA ARG A 495 4.61 28.56 -27.36
C ARG A 495 3.84 28.18 -26.08
N GLU A 496 2.94 27.20 -26.14
CA GLU A 496 2.09 26.79 -25.02
C GLU A 496 2.92 26.31 -23.82
N PHE A 497 4.09 25.73 -24.07
CA PHE A 497 5.01 25.31 -23.01
C PHE A 497 5.81 26.46 -22.37
N ALA A 498 5.84 27.63 -23.02
CA ALA A 498 6.52 28.83 -22.58
C ALA A 498 5.68 29.69 -21.62
N CYS A 499 4.37 29.41 -21.50
CA CYS A 499 3.51 30.24 -20.67
C CYS A 499 3.90 30.13 -19.19
N THR A 500 3.70 31.21 -18.44
CA THR A 500 4.09 31.31 -17.04
C THR A 500 3.47 30.21 -16.18
N ASP A 501 2.20 29.88 -16.42
CA ASP A 501 1.50 28.81 -15.71
C ASP A 501 2.10 27.44 -16.03
N SER A 502 2.42 27.15 -17.30
CA SER A 502 3.08 25.90 -17.71
C SER A 502 4.42 25.74 -16.99
N ILE A 503 5.26 26.79 -16.99
CA ILE A 503 6.60 26.76 -16.39
C ILE A 503 6.51 26.58 -14.87
N SER A 504 5.70 27.40 -14.19
CA SER A 504 5.55 27.32 -12.74
C SER A 504 4.99 25.96 -12.30
N ASN A 505 4.05 25.40 -13.06
CA ASN A 505 3.42 24.12 -12.72
C ASN A 505 4.29 22.89 -12.98
N ARG A 506 5.45 23.00 -13.64
CA ARG A 506 6.36 21.86 -13.90
C ARG A 506 6.74 21.08 -12.64
N ARG A 507 6.85 21.78 -11.50
CA ARG A 507 7.30 21.18 -10.23
C ARG A 507 6.16 20.67 -9.36
N TYR A 508 5.00 21.32 -9.46
CA TYR A 508 3.89 21.18 -8.51
C TYR A 508 2.77 20.27 -9.00
N LEU A 509 2.50 20.24 -10.30
CA LEU A 509 1.54 19.30 -10.86
C LEU A 509 2.17 17.93 -11.03
N ASP A 510 1.35 16.89 -10.87
CA ASP A 510 1.74 15.56 -11.29
C ASP A 510 1.99 15.57 -12.82
N PRO A 511 3.03 14.83 -13.29
CA PRO A 511 3.47 14.94 -14.69
C PRO A 511 2.36 14.64 -15.70
N ASP A 512 1.51 13.67 -15.43
CA ASP A 512 0.36 13.31 -16.25
C ASP A 512 -0.66 14.46 -16.38
N LEU A 513 -1.02 15.09 -15.26
CA LEU A 513 -1.94 16.22 -15.24
C LEU A 513 -1.34 17.44 -15.98
N TRP A 514 -0.03 17.66 -15.85
CA TRP A 514 0.67 18.69 -16.60
C TRP A 514 0.58 18.44 -18.12
N TRP A 515 0.80 17.21 -18.57
CA TRP A 515 0.66 16.86 -19.99
C TRP A 515 -0.76 17.00 -20.51
N ILE A 516 -1.77 16.63 -19.71
CA ILE A 516 -3.19 16.84 -20.09
C ILE A 516 -3.48 18.34 -20.27
N THR A 517 -2.92 19.18 -19.38
CA THR A 517 -3.20 20.62 -19.36
C THR A 517 -2.49 21.39 -20.47
N TYR A 518 -1.20 21.10 -20.72
CA TYR A 518 -0.35 21.92 -21.60
C TYR A 518 0.12 21.20 -22.87
N GLY A 519 -0.09 19.88 -22.99
CA GLY A 519 0.46 19.05 -24.06
C GLY A 519 -0.31 19.06 -25.40
N SER A 520 -1.40 19.82 -25.52
CA SER A 520 -2.31 19.75 -26.67
C SER A 520 -1.65 20.13 -28.02
N SER A 521 -0.58 20.94 -28.00
CA SER A 521 0.15 21.33 -29.21
C SER A 521 1.18 20.29 -29.69
N THR A 522 1.31 19.18 -28.97
CA THR A 522 2.18 18.02 -29.26
C THR A 522 1.43 16.71 -29.02
N PRO A 523 0.41 16.38 -29.84
CA PRO A 523 -0.48 15.24 -29.58
C PRO A 523 0.23 13.89 -29.58
N MET A 524 1.27 13.70 -30.41
CA MET A 524 2.00 12.43 -30.49
C MET A 524 2.84 12.20 -29.23
N LEU A 525 3.53 13.26 -28.79
CA LEU A 525 4.34 13.27 -27.57
C LEU A 525 3.48 13.19 -26.32
N GLN A 526 2.35 13.90 -26.29
CA GLN A 526 1.40 13.88 -25.18
C GLN A 526 0.87 12.45 -24.96
N ASN A 527 0.48 11.76 -26.04
CA ASN A 527 0.03 10.37 -25.96
C ASN A 527 1.14 9.46 -25.41
N LEU A 528 2.37 9.60 -25.92
CA LEU A 528 3.52 8.84 -25.41
C LEU A 528 3.80 9.14 -23.92
N ALA A 529 3.73 10.40 -23.50
CA ALA A 529 3.94 10.80 -22.11
C ALA A 529 2.89 10.20 -21.18
N LEU A 530 1.61 10.28 -21.54
CA LEU A 530 0.53 9.67 -20.74
C LEU A 530 0.64 8.15 -20.67
N LYS A 531 1.20 7.51 -21.71
CA LYS A 531 1.51 6.07 -21.68
C LYS A 531 2.64 5.69 -20.74
N LEU A 532 3.67 6.53 -20.61
CA LEU A 532 4.89 6.18 -19.86
C LEU A 532 4.88 6.66 -18.40
N LEU A 533 4.30 7.84 -18.15
CA LEU A 533 4.33 8.45 -16.82
C LEU A 533 3.51 7.67 -15.80
N GLY A 534 2.46 6.96 -16.26
CA GLY A 534 1.60 6.08 -15.46
C GLY A 534 2.15 4.67 -15.20
N GLN A 535 3.39 4.36 -15.61
CA GLN A 535 3.92 3.00 -15.52
C GLN A 535 4.70 2.72 -14.22
N PRO A 536 4.62 1.49 -13.69
CA PRO A 536 5.47 1.05 -12.59
C PRO A 536 6.91 0.80 -13.07
N CYS A 537 7.80 0.67 -12.10
CA CYS A 537 9.21 0.30 -12.27
C CYS A 537 9.54 -1.03 -11.59
N SER A 538 8.53 -1.73 -11.07
CA SER A 538 8.71 -2.79 -10.08
C SER A 538 7.69 -3.92 -10.24
N SER A 539 8.07 -5.16 -9.85
CA SER A 539 7.17 -6.31 -9.74
C SER A 539 6.65 -6.57 -8.33
N SER A 540 6.73 -5.57 -7.44
CA SER A 540 6.29 -5.65 -6.05
C SER A 540 4.83 -6.07 -5.89
N CYS A 541 3.97 -5.73 -6.85
CA CYS A 541 2.56 -6.13 -6.83
C CYS A 541 2.41 -7.66 -6.93
N CYS A 542 3.27 -8.31 -7.72
CA CYS A 542 3.31 -9.77 -7.83
C CYS A 542 3.82 -10.42 -6.54
N GLU A 543 4.85 -9.87 -5.90
CA GLU A 543 5.36 -10.38 -4.62
C GLU A 543 4.32 -10.27 -3.49
N ARG A 544 3.61 -9.14 -3.41
CA ARG A 544 2.50 -8.98 -2.47
C ARG A 544 1.34 -9.91 -2.79
N ASN A 545 1.10 -10.19 -4.07
CA ASN A 545 0.09 -11.17 -4.48
C ASN A 545 0.45 -12.60 -4.00
N TRP A 546 1.74 -12.95 -3.85
CA TRP A 546 2.11 -14.22 -3.24
C TRP A 546 1.73 -14.34 -1.77
N SER A 547 1.76 -13.24 -1.02
CA SER A 547 1.23 -13.22 0.35
C SER A 547 -0.28 -13.48 0.36
N THR A 548 -1.01 -12.97 -0.63
CA THR A 548 -2.44 -13.29 -0.84
C THR A 548 -2.65 -14.77 -1.17
N TYR A 549 -1.82 -15.34 -2.06
CA TYR A 549 -1.86 -16.77 -2.37
C TYR A 549 -1.60 -17.63 -1.14
N SER A 550 -0.58 -17.30 -0.34
CA SER A 550 -0.26 -18.01 0.90
C SER A 550 -1.39 -17.93 1.93
N PHE A 551 -2.05 -16.77 2.03
CA PHE A 551 -3.22 -16.58 2.89
C PHE A 551 -4.43 -17.41 2.43
N ILE A 552 -4.71 -17.45 1.13
CA ILE A 552 -5.86 -18.16 0.56
C ILE A 552 -5.63 -19.67 0.51
N ASN A 553 -4.44 -20.12 0.11
CA ASN A 553 -4.02 -21.51 0.04
C ASN A 553 -3.06 -21.81 1.21
N SER A 554 -3.59 -21.73 2.43
CA SER A 554 -2.86 -21.98 3.66
C SER A 554 -2.87 -23.46 4.05
N LEU A 555 -2.07 -23.85 5.04
CA LEU A 555 -2.10 -25.21 5.61
C LEU A 555 -3.50 -25.62 6.10
N LEU A 556 -4.30 -24.66 6.58
CA LEU A 556 -5.67 -24.88 7.04
C LEU A 556 -6.67 -24.99 5.87
N ARG A 557 -6.32 -24.50 4.68
CA ARG A 557 -7.18 -24.48 3.49
C ARG A 557 -6.45 -25.04 2.27
N ASN A 558 -5.89 -26.25 2.42
CA ASN A 558 -5.00 -26.87 1.44
C ASN A 558 -5.69 -27.79 0.40
N LYS A 559 -6.99 -28.07 0.55
CA LYS A 559 -7.79 -28.89 -0.38
C LYS A 559 -8.57 -28.04 -1.39
N ILE A 560 -7.87 -27.16 -2.09
CA ILE A 560 -8.43 -26.30 -3.16
C ILE A 560 -7.83 -26.75 -4.50
N THR A 561 -8.67 -26.87 -5.54
CA THR A 561 -8.17 -27.11 -6.90
C THR A 561 -7.41 -25.88 -7.41
N PRO A 562 -6.37 -26.00 -8.24
CA PRO A 562 -5.62 -24.86 -8.76
C PRO A 562 -6.51 -23.74 -9.31
N GLN A 563 -7.49 -24.08 -10.16
CA GLN A 563 -8.45 -23.13 -10.71
C GLN A 563 -9.24 -22.37 -9.63
N ARG A 564 -9.68 -23.06 -8.57
CA ARG A 564 -10.44 -22.40 -7.50
C ARG A 564 -9.53 -21.48 -6.68
N GLY A 565 -8.26 -21.85 -6.51
CA GLY A 565 -7.25 -21.01 -5.87
C GLY A 565 -7.05 -19.71 -6.65
N GLU A 566 -6.87 -19.82 -7.97
CA GLU A 566 -6.78 -18.68 -8.88
C GLU A 566 -8.04 -17.80 -8.82
N ASP A 567 -9.25 -18.37 -8.91
CA ASP A 567 -10.49 -17.61 -8.85
C ASP A 567 -10.64 -16.82 -7.55
N LEU A 568 -10.25 -17.43 -6.42
CA LEU A 568 -10.27 -16.76 -5.13
C LEU A 568 -9.28 -15.60 -5.08
N VAL A 569 -8.08 -15.77 -5.63
CA VAL A 569 -7.07 -14.71 -5.66
C VAL A 569 -7.50 -13.60 -6.61
N PHE A 570 -8.04 -13.95 -7.78
CA PHE A 570 -8.60 -13.00 -8.73
C PHE A 570 -9.67 -12.13 -8.05
N VAL A 571 -10.65 -12.75 -7.41
CA VAL A 571 -11.71 -12.03 -6.69
C VAL A 571 -11.12 -11.19 -5.55
N HIS A 572 -10.20 -11.75 -4.76
CA HIS A 572 -9.61 -11.09 -3.60
C HIS A 572 -8.78 -9.85 -3.98
N SER A 573 -7.90 -9.96 -4.97
CA SER A 573 -7.00 -8.90 -5.41
C SER A 573 -7.74 -7.82 -6.18
N ASN A 574 -8.58 -8.20 -7.13
CA ASN A 574 -9.26 -7.23 -7.99
C ASN A 574 -10.40 -6.49 -7.27
N LEU A 575 -11.06 -7.08 -6.26
CA LEU A 575 -11.98 -6.33 -5.40
C LEU A 575 -11.29 -5.25 -4.58
N ARG A 576 -10.06 -5.52 -4.10
CA ARG A 576 -9.27 -4.51 -3.38
C ARG A 576 -8.81 -3.40 -4.30
N LEU A 577 -8.36 -3.74 -5.51
CA LEU A 577 -8.05 -2.74 -6.55
C LEU A 577 -9.23 -1.79 -6.76
N LEU A 578 -10.41 -2.34 -7.03
CA LEU A 578 -11.62 -1.55 -7.26
C LEU A 578 -12.02 -0.74 -6.02
N SER A 579 -11.88 -1.31 -4.81
CA SER A 579 -12.17 -0.60 -3.57
C SER A 579 -11.21 0.57 -3.36
N ARG A 580 -9.91 0.41 -3.62
CA ARG A 580 -8.89 1.46 -3.42
C ARG A 580 -9.09 2.68 -4.31
N GLN A 581 -9.76 2.50 -5.45
CA GLN A 581 -10.15 3.58 -6.36
C GLN A 581 -11.41 4.33 -5.89
N SER A 582 -12.11 3.82 -4.87
CA SER A 582 -13.37 4.39 -4.42
C SER A 582 -13.16 5.47 -3.33
N PRO A 583 -13.92 6.57 -3.34
CA PRO A 583 -13.84 7.58 -2.28
C PRO A 583 -14.12 7.01 -0.89
N GLU A 584 -14.99 6.01 -0.78
CA GLU A 584 -15.34 5.34 0.48
C GLU A 584 -14.12 4.67 1.14
N TYR A 585 -13.16 4.19 0.36
CA TYR A 585 -11.94 3.58 0.88
C TYR A 585 -10.99 4.59 1.52
N THR A 586 -11.00 5.84 1.08
CA THR A 586 -10.10 6.88 1.63
C THR A 586 -10.73 7.69 2.75
N LYS A 587 -12.05 7.92 2.70
CA LYS A 587 -12.76 8.85 3.60
C LYS A 587 -13.93 8.24 4.35
N GLY A 588 -14.34 7.01 4.03
CA GLY A 588 -15.51 6.37 4.61
C GLY A 588 -15.24 5.58 5.90
N GLU A 589 -16.30 5.01 6.46
CA GLU A 589 -16.24 4.15 7.67
C GLU A 589 -15.44 2.85 7.45
N SER A 590 -15.30 2.42 6.19
CA SER A 590 -14.47 1.28 5.78
C SER A 590 -13.12 1.72 5.25
N ASN A 591 -12.55 2.79 5.81
CA ASN A 591 -11.27 3.32 5.33
C ASN A 591 -10.18 2.27 5.47
N MET A 592 -9.37 2.09 4.42
CA MET A 592 -8.21 1.20 4.45
C MET A 592 -8.51 -0.21 5.01
N TRP A 593 -9.73 -0.73 4.78
CA TRP A 593 -10.22 -1.97 5.41
C TRP A 593 -9.38 -3.21 5.07
N ASP A 594 -8.57 -3.14 4.01
CA ASP A 594 -7.70 -4.20 3.54
C ASP A 594 -6.25 -4.07 4.02
N LEU A 595 -5.91 -3.02 4.78
CA LEU A 595 -4.59 -2.80 5.39
C LEU A 595 -4.59 -3.26 6.86
N GLY A 596 -3.60 -4.08 7.20
CA GLY A 596 -3.36 -4.52 8.58
C GLY A 596 -4.40 -5.52 9.08
N ALA A 597 -3.95 -6.71 9.50
CA ALA A 597 -4.76 -7.54 10.39
C ALA A 597 -4.87 -6.86 11.76
N ASP A 598 -5.36 -7.58 12.78
CA ASP A 598 -5.52 -7.09 14.16
C ASP A 598 -4.22 -6.58 14.82
N GLY A 599 -3.05 -6.71 14.17
CA GLY A 599 -1.75 -6.25 14.66
C GLY A 599 -1.45 -4.76 14.46
N PHE A 600 -2.32 -3.96 13.84
CA PHE A 600 -2.10 -2.54 13.55
C PHE A 600 -2.99 -1.55 14.33
N ASP A 601 -4.01 -2.04 15.05
CA ASP A 601 -4.78 -1.16 15.93
C ASP A 601 -3.98 -0.90 17.22
N THR A 602 -3.83 0.37 17.60
CA THR A 602 -3.39 0.76 18.94
C THR A 602 -4.49 0.37 19.92
N LEU A 603 -4.48 -0.89 20.33
CA LEU A 603 -5.17 -1.31 21.55
C LEU A 603 -4.37 -0.71 22.71
N ASP A 604 -4.70 0.52 23.08
CA ASP A 604 -4.17 1.25 24.24
C ASP A 604 -4.50 0.59 25.58
N ASP A 605 -5.15 -0.57 25.56
CA ASP A 605 -5.38 -1.39 26.74
C ASP A 605 -5.08 -2.86 26.41
N VAL A 606 -4.40 -3.51 27.35
CA VAL A 606 -3.92 -4.90 27.36
C VAL A 606 -2.51 -5.10 26.79
N GLY A 607 -1.54 -5.13 27.70
CA GLY A 607 -0.13 -5.45 27.43
C GLY A 607 0.09 -6.84 26.84
N ILE A 608 -0.05 -6.96 25.52
CA ILE A 608 0.17 -8.19 24.76
C ILE A 608 1.32 -8.05 23.77
N LEU A 609 2.11 -9.11 23.74
CA LEU A 609 3.29 -9.41 22.95
C LEU A 609 2.98 -9.41 21.44
N GLY A 610 3.26 -8.29 20.75
CA GLY A 610 3.17 -8.24 19.29
C GLY A 610 4.28 -9.04 18.61
N MET A 611 3.91 -10.01 17.76
CA MET A 611 4.80 -10.52 16.71
C MET A 611 4.94 -9.42 15.65
N ALA A 612 6.13 -8.85 15.51
CA ALA A 612 6.41 -7.87 14.48
C ALA A 612 6.81 -8.62 13.20
N ASP A 613 5.82 -9.00 12.40
CA ASP A 613 6.05 -9.50 11.05
C ASP A 613 6.31 -8.30 10.13
N LEU A 614 7.50 -8.32 9.52
CA LEU A 614 7.99 -7.30 8.59
C LEU A 614 7.09 -7.16 7.35
N SER A 615 6.07 -6.28 7.36
CA SER A 615 5.48 -5.87 6.09
C SER A 615 6.16 -4.60 5.58
N LEU A 616 6.64 -4.64 4.33
CA LEU A 616 7.00 -3.42 3.60
C LEU A 616 5.77 -2.52 3.35
N ASP A 617 4.57 -2.95 3.75
CA ASP A 617 3.37 -2.11 3.80
C ASP A 617 3.33 -1.19 5.02
N GLU A 618 4.31 -1.22 5.94
CA GLU A 618 4.37 -0.28 7.06
C GLU A 618 4.39 1.17 6.52
N PRO A 619 3.31 1.96 6.65
CA PRO A 619 3.44 3.39 6.47
C PRO A 619 4.44 3.85 7.54
N LYS A 620 5.45 4.64 7.16
CA LYS A 620 6.17 5.44 8.16
C LYS A 620 5.07 6.22 8.89
N TRP A 621 4.72 5.80 10.11
CA TRP A 621 3.97 6.64 11.03
C TRP A 621 4.86 7.87 11.24
N LYS A 622 4.61 8.93 10.47
CA LYS A 622 4.90 10.27 10.95
C LYS A 622 3.88 10.47 12.06
N PRO A 623 4.28 10.67 13.32
CA PRO A 623 3.37 11.26 14.29
C PRO A 623 2.79 12.50 13.61
N CYS A 624 1.46 12.60 13.52
CA CYS A 624 0.82 13.86 13.17
C CYS A 624 1.05 14.85 14.31
N TYR A 625 2.29 15.34 14.43
CA TYR A 625 2.65 16.51 15.20
C TYR A 625 3.35 17.48 14.26
N SER A 626 2.61 17.99 13.28
CA SER A 626 2.82 19.30 12.66
C SER A 626 1.78 19.53 11.55
N GLN A 627 0.53 19.80 11.92
CA GLN A 627 -0.34 20.64 11.10
C GLN A 627 -0.44 22.01 11.79
N PRO A 628 0.17 23.08 11.24
CA PRO A 628 0.04 24.44 11.79
C PRO A 628 -1.42 24.95 11.85
N MET A 629 -2.34 24.29 11.15
CA MET A 629 -3.77 24.66 11.09
C MET A 629 -4.56 24.35 12.38
N ILE A 630 -4.20 23.32 13.14
CA ILE A 630 -4.93 22.99 14.39
C ILE A 630 -4.52 23.96 15.52
N GLN A 631 -3.25 24.39 15.53
CA GLN A 631 -2.77 25.40 16.47
C GLN A 631 -3.36 26.79 16.18
N LEU A 632 -3.58 27.12 14.89
CA LEU A 632 -4.30 28.32 14.48
C LEU A 632 -5.80 28.28 14.85
N MET A 633 -6.46 27.12 14.70
CA MET A 633 -7.87 26.96 15.08
C MET A 633 -8.09 26.96 16.60
N LEU A 634 -7.14 26.43 17.38
CA LEU A 634 -7.17 26.56 18.85
C LEU A 634 -6.89 27.99 19.31
N MET A 635 -5.95 28.71 18.69
CA MET A 635 -5.70 30.13 19.00
C MET A 635 -6.88 31.03 18.62
N MET A 636 -7.58 30.76 17.50
CA MET A 636 -8.79 31.50 17.14
C MET A 636 -9.97 31.19 18.06
N LYS A 637 -10.11 29.96 18.57
CA LYS A 637 -11.15 29.62 19.57
C LYS A 637 -10.88 30.23 20.95
N ILE A 638 -9.62 30.33 21.37
CA ILE A 638 -9.25 30.99 22.63
C ILE A 638 -9.44 32.51 22.52
N SER A 639 -9.19 33.11 21.35
CA SER A 639 -9.41 34.55 21.12
C SER A 639 -10.90 34.94 21.07
N LEU A 640 -11.77 34.10 20.50
CA LEU A 640 -13.22 34.33 20.46
C LEU A 640 -13.92 34.14 21.81
N ALA A 641 -13.36 33.34 22.72
CA ALA A 641 -13.87 33.19 24.08
C ALA A 641 -13.44 34.33 25.03
N SER A 642 -12.52 35.19 24.60
CA SER A 642 -12.12 36.41 25.31
C SER A 642 -12.76 37.69 24.75
N TRP A 643 -13.69 37.56 23.80
CA TRP A 643 -14.42 38.67 23.17
C TRP A 643 -15.96 38.52 23.20
N LEU A 644 -16.47 37.47 23.86
CA LEU A 644 -17.84 37.29 24.34
C LEU A 644 -17.78 37.21 25.86
#